data_AF-A0A3A4W4L5-F1
#
_entry.id   AF-A0A3A4W4L5-F1
#
_cell.length_a   1.000
_cell.length_b   1.000
_cell.length_c   1.000
_cell.angle_alpha   90.00
_cell.angle_beta   90.00
_cell.angle_gamma   90.00
#
_symmetry.space_group_name_H-M   'P 1'
#
loop_
_entity.id
_entity.type
_entity.pdbx_description
1 polymer ?
#
loop_
_entity_poly.entity_id
_entity_poly.type
_entity_poly.pdbx_seq_one_letter_code
_entity_poly.pdbx_strand_id
1 'polypeptide(L)'
;MARRDSSVADGTRSILIVTQPTSGGVIQHVLYLADGLAESGWNVTVAGPKKGRLASGIDSERVNYVELPMVRRINPISDLPAFVKLLWLCGRLKPDVLHLHSSKAGFLGRVAGRLARVPVVVFSPKCWSFQSATGLKHRLYVSLEGFASRFCDKTIAVSQREIDDALRERVLGPDDIVLINNGITPSPGNPLPPHVQAIVDSSDEIIVSAGRLDEQKGYAYLVDAMAEVMARRPSTTLVVAGEGPYESDLNEKARALGISESVNFVGEIQDVRPLLEQSTLFILSSLWEGLPHAIIEAMAAGLPTVATDVGGSAELIEENRTGVVVPAKDAQALATAILSLLEDPARMSEMGRLAREKAERDYALEKCISSNASLYLALLDKREGRAAGHEISRRRRLLSILLIAAGVLSSMLALADELVFADRVFPGVRVGPVDIGFRTRAEASRELTRLLARRRPILLVTPDGSHKAKVNGSSLGVDTARVIEAAYLKGRTGALPRRVAERLVALTRGTEVGVGGKPAAGTKSLLRQVGGSVYRPAADASFVYRRGQVSLLGSKPGRKLNYGQTIHSLTYAFLRGSTTVTVTVDPLHPLVTTEEASVALLDRVVPWTTRDAVLRFGKQRVALKPPQLLSVVSLRGGIAVIDASKLSPHLASLRRAAYRSPVNSYFRVSGNRPYQTQSRPGVMLDTQATAQRLQARLDAGSHDAVVAVKAIAPARTRAELEALGIKQLLSSFTTRFHPGKDGRDVNIALASRAFRGTVLGPGEVFSLNKATGPRNRSTGYRESLGFLGGRIVPAVGGGTCQVSSTLYQAALRANLKVLERSNHSMAVSYVPPGLDATTFYPSIDLKFQNTRSSPIMLWSAVRGNRLTVQVYGSGKRPSVRIATVIRKTTPPKYRHRYDDRLPPGTRVVDSAGYPGYVVRSYRIITEGGRSLKRELLATDNYRPKNWVVLIGR
;
A
#
# COMPACT_ATOMS: atom_id res chain seq x y z
N MET A 1 -7.31 -35.89 60.37
CA MET A 1 -6.37 -37.03 60.44
C MET A 1 -5.85 -37.33 59.04
N ALA A 2 -4.54 -37.15 58.89
CA ALA A 2 -3.61 -37.69 57.88
C ALA A 2 -4.13 -38.25 56.54
N ARG A 3 -3.79 -37.57 55.44
CA ARG A 3 -2.78 -38.07 54.46
C ARG A 3 -1.98 -36.87 53.94
N ARG A 4 -0.76 -36.73 54.48
CA ARG A 4 0.34 -36.03 53.82
C ARG A 4 0.81 -36.98 52.72
N ASP A 5 0.59 -36.64 51.45
CA ASP A 5 1.44 -37.15 50.39
C ASP A 5 2.54 -36.11 50.13
N SER A 6 3.69 -36.46 50.67
CA SER A 6 5.00 -35.89 50.42
C SER A 6 5.52 -36.36 49.07
N SER A 7 5.54 -35.47 48.08
CA SER A 7 6.42 -35.57 46.90
C SER A 7 6.81 -34.17 46.41
N VAL A 8 7.49 -33.41 47.26
CA VAL A 8 8.33 -32.27 46.82
C VAL A 8 9.76 -32.58 47.25
N ALA A 9 10.32 -33.59 46.59
CA ALA A 9 11.72 -33.93 46.63
C ALA A 9 12.09 -34.44 45.23
N ASP A 10 11.99 -33.54 44.26
CA ASP A 10 12.68 -33.67 42.98
C ASP A 10 12.99 -32.25 42.49
N GLY A 11 14.14 -32.03 41.84
CA GLY A 11 14.67 -30.71 41.45
C GLY A 11 13.85 -29.96 40.37
N THR A 12 12.55 -30.24 40.28
CA THR A 12 11.60 -29.83 39.24
C THR A 12 11.10 -28.41 39.52
N ARG A 13 11.47 -27.44 38.66
CA ARG A 13 11.01 -26.05 38.75
C ARG A 13 9.51 -25.94 38.41
N SER A 14 8.81 -25.03 39.08
CA SER A 14 7.36 -24.84 38.98
C SER A 14 6.98 -23.47 38.38
N ILE A 15 5.96 -23.44 37.52
CA ILE A 15 5.48 -22.21 36.88
C ILE A 15 3.96 -22.10 36.94
N LEU A 16 3.48 -20.91 37.28
CA LEU A 16 2.08 -20.51 37.17
C LEU A 16 1.92 -19.55 35.99
N ILE A 17 1.23 -19.97 34.94
CA ILE A 17 0.88 -19.14 33.77
C ILE A 17 -0.53 -18.61 33.96
N VAL A 18 -0.74 -17.29 33.84
CA VAL A 18 -2.07 -16.68 34.05
C VAL A 18 -2.48 -15.87 32.83
N THR A 19 -3.70 -16.09 32.36
CA THR A 19 -4.22 -15.42 31.17
C THR A 19 -5.74 -15.18 31.29
N GLN A 20 -6.25 -14.11 30.68
CA GLN A 20 -7.70 -13.80 30.65
C GLN A 20 -8.41 -14.15 29.34
N PRO A 21 -7.82 -13.98 28.14
CA PRO A 21 -8.53 -14.20 26.90
C PRO A 21 -9.21 -15.58 26.80
N THR A 22 -10.40 -15.60 26.20
CA THR A 22 -11.19 -16.82 25.91
C THR A 22 -11.11 -17.27 24.45
N SER A 23 -10.55 -16.44 23.56
CA SER A 23 -10.24 -16.76 22.15
C SER A 23 -9.01 -15.97 21.63
N GLY A 24 -8.43 -16.40 20.50
CA GLY A 24 -7.35 -15.71 19.77
C GLY A 24 -5.92 -16.21 20.06
N GLY A 25 -4.93 -15.59 19.40
CA GLY A 25 -3.53 -16.08 19.37
C GLY A 25 -2.81 -16.15 20.73
N VAL A 26 -3.24 -15.38 21.73
CA VAL A 26 -2.68 -15.48 23.10
C VAL A 26 -2.94 -16.87 23.70
N ILE A 27 -4.10 -17.47 23.41
CA ILE A 27 -4.42 -18.82 23.91
C ILE A 27 -3.52 -19.84 23.25
N GLN A 28 -3.39 -19.76 21.91
CA GLN A 28 -2.54 -20.70 21.18
C GLN A 28 -1.11 -20.66 21.70
N HIS A 29 -0.57 -19.47 21.95
CA HIS A 29 0.74 -19.30 22.57
C HIS A 29 0.82 -19.91 23.97
N VAL A 30 -0.17 -19.68 24.84
CA VAL A 30 -0.18 -20.23 26.21
C VAL A 30 -0.26 -21.76 26.19
N LEU A 31 -1.05 -22.35 25.29
CA LEU A 31 -1.14 -23.81 25.13
C LEU A 31 0.22 -24.39 24.70
N TYR A 32 0.84 -23.82 23.66
CA TYR A 32 2.15 -24.28 23.20
C TYR A 32 3.26 -24.10 24.26
N LEU A 33 3.24 -22.99 24.98
CA LEU A 33 4.22 -22.72 26.02
C LEU A 33 4.04 -23.66 27.22
N ALA A 34 2.80 -23.90 27.65
CA ALA A 34 2.50 -24.77 28.78
C ALA A 34 2.91 -26.23 28.49
N ASP A 35 2.52 -26.73 27.32
CA ASP A 35 2.85 -28.09 26.89
C ASP A 35 4.36 -28.28 26.72
N GLY A 36 5.02 -27.38 25.98
CA GLY A 36 6.46 -27.45 25.75
C GLY A 36 7.31 -27.32 27.03
N LEU A 37 6.86 -26.55 28.03
CA LEU A 37 7.51 -26.49 29.33
C LEU A 37 7.30 -27.78 30.14
N ALA A 38 6.10 -28.36 30.10
CA ALA A 38 5.82 -29.63 30.77
C ALA A 38 6.65 -30.78 30.17
N GLU A 39 6.79 -30.84 28.84
CA GLU A 39 7.68 -31.77 28.14
C GLU A 39 9.16 -31.55 28.51
N SER A 40 9.54 -30.31 28.80
CA SER A 40 10.87 -29.95 29.29
C SER A 40 11.05 -30.20 30.80
N GLY A 41 10.10 -30.87 31.45
CA GLY A 41 10.18 -31.25 32.86
C GLY A 41 9.78 -30.17 33.87
N TRP A 42 9.04 -29.13 33.47
CA TRP A 42 8.49 -28.16 34.43
C TRP A 42 7.17 -28.65 35.03
N ASN A 43 6.94 -28.33 36.31
CA ASN A 43 5.61 -28.45 36.89
C ASN A 43 4.77 -27.23 36.51
N VAL A 44 3.89 -27.38 35.51
CA VAL A 44 3.12 -26.27 34.92
C VAL A 44 1.70 -26.24 35.46
N THR A 45 1.29 -25.05 35.94
CA THR A 45 -0.11 -24.72 36.23
C THR A 45 -0.55 -23.54 35.36
N VAL A 46 -1.70 -23.66 34.70
CA VAL A 46 -2.33 -22.58 33.93
C VAL A 46 -3.60 -22.12 34.65
N ALA A 47 -3.74 -20.82 34.86
CA ALA A 47 -4.93 -20.21 35.44
C ALA A 47 -5.64 -19.27 34.45
N GLY A 48 -6.93 -19.52 34.22
CA GLY A 48 -7.72 -18.77 33.24
C GLY A 48 -9.24 -18.97 33.37
N PRO A 49 -10.05 -18.43 32.44
CA PRO A 49 -11.51 -18.48 32.53
C PRO A 49 -12.09 -19.91 32.57
N LYS A 50 -13.24 -20.10 33.23
CA LYS A 50 -13.87 -21.43 33.39
C LYS A 50 -14.13 -22.19 32.08
N LYS A 51 -14.50 -21.46 31.03
CA LYS A 51 -14.96 -22.02 29.74
C LYS A 51 -14.18 -21.38 28.59
N GLY A 52 -14.07 -22.12 27.49
CA GLY A 52 -13.44 -21.66 26.24
C GLY A 52 -12.23 -22.50 25.85
N ARG A 53 -11.65 -22.18 24.69
CA ARG A 53 -10.57 -22.94 24.03
C ARG A 53 -9.35 -23.20 24.92
N LEU A 54 -9.05 -22.28 25.83
CA LEU A 54 -7.96 -22.46 26.78
C LEU A 54 -8.21 -23.65 27.71
N ALA A 55 -9.39 -23.74 28.34
CA ALA A 55 -9.69 -24.82 29.28
C ALA A 55 -9.81 -26.18 28.59
N SER A 56 -10.33 -26.22 27.36
CA SER A 56 -10.49 -27.46 26.59
C SER A 56 -9.23 -27.92 25.86
N GLY A 57 -8.26 -27.02 25.64
CA GLY A 57 -7.03 -27.32 24.90
C GLY A 57 -5.84 -27.74 25.77
N ILE A 58 -6.01 -27.76 27.09
CA ILE A 58 -4.98 -28.19 28.04
C ILE A 58 -5.00 -29.71 28.13
N ASP A 59 -3.83 -30.35 27.97
CA ASP A 59 -3.63 -31.75 28.34
C ASP A 59 -3.55 -31.87 29.86
N SER A 60 -4.65 -32.35 30.47
CA SER A 60 -4.77 -32.47 31.93
C SER A 60 -3.85 -33.53 32.53
N GLU A 61 -3.26 -34.42 31.73
CA GLU A 61 -2.27 -35.39 32.23
C GLU A 61 -0.91 -34.73 32.49
N ARG A 62 -0.62 -33.62 31.80
CA ARG A 62 0.69 -32.92 31.86
C ARG A 62 0.63 -31.56 32.53
N VAL A 63 -0.50 -30.86 32.43
CA VAL A 63 -0.64 -29.47 32.87
C VAL A 63 -1.85 -29.29 33.77
N ASN A 64 -1.64 -28.70 34.95
CA ASN A 64 -2.71 -28.39 35.89
C ASN A 64 -3.50 -27.16 35.41
N TYR A 65 -4.83 -27.24 35.33
CA TYR A 65 -5.69 -26.08 35.01
C TYR A 65 -6.48 -25.59 36.22
N VAL A 66 -6.48 -24.27 36.44
CA VAL A 66 -7.23 -23.63 37.54
C VAL A 66 -8.14 -22.52 37.01
N GLU A 67 -9.41 -22.58 37.37
CA GLU A 67 -10.37 -21.52 37.04
C GLU A 67 -10.02 -20.20 37.76
N LEU A 68 -9.97 -19.09 37.03
CA LEU A 68 -9.91 -17.73 37.55
C LEU A 68 -11.09 -16.90 37.02
N PRO A 69 -11.94 -16.31 37.88
CA PRO A 69 -13.15 -15.60 37.46
C PRO A 69 -12.83 -14.20 36.92
N MET A 70 -12.19 -14.13 35.74
CA MET A 70 -11.87 -12.87 35.07
C MET A 70 -12.73 -12.67 33.82
N VAL A 71 -13.54 -11.61 33.82
CA VAL A 71 -14.25 -11.15 32.62
C VAL A 71 -13.39 -10.21 31.78
N ARG A 72 -13.69 -10.01 30.50
CA ARG A 72 -12.87 -9.13 29.63
C ARG A 72 -12.99 -7.65 29.97
N ARG A 73 -14.16 -7.19 30.40
CA ARG A 73 -14.42 -5.78 30.75
C ARG A 73 -13.61 -5.39 32.00
N ILE A 74 -12.97 -4.21 31.98
CA ILE A 74 -12.32 -3.65 33.18
C ILE A 74 -13.42 -3.17 34.13
N ASN A 75 -13.50 -3.77 35.31
CA ASN A 75 -14.46 -3.37 36.34
C ASN A 75 -13.86 -3.70 37.73
N PRO A 76 -13.40 -2.69 38.48
CA PRO A 76 -12.72 -2.88 39.76
C PRO A 76 -13.47 -3.75 40.77
N ILE A 77 -14.81 -3.67 40.81
CA ILE A 77 -15.64 -4.43 41.75
C ILE A 77 -15.65 -5.91 41.38
N SER A 78 -15.85 -6.22 40.09
CA SER A 78 -15.85 -7.62 39.63
C SER A 78 -14.46 -8.23 39.52
N ASP A 79 -13.41 -7.40 39.56
CA ASP A 79 -12.00 -7.84 39.43
C ASP A 79 -11.37 -8.21 40.79
N LEU A 80 -11.95 -7.74 41.90
CA LEU A 80 -11.48 -8.03 43.25
C LEU A 80 -11.49 -9.53 43.60
N PRO A 81 -12.55 -10.32 43.31
CA PRO A 81 -12.52 -11.77 43.56
C PRO A 81 -11.42 -12.50 42.78
N ALA A 82 -11.16 -12.08 41.53
CA ALA A 82 -10.08 -12.64 40.72
C ALA A 82 -8.70 -12.31 41.32
N PHE A 83 -8.51 -11.08 41.81
CA PHE A 83 -7.29 -10.66 42.50
C PHE A 83 -7.04 -11.47 43.78
N VAL A 84 -8.07 -11.61 44.64
CA VAL A 84 -7.97 -12.39 45.89
C VAL A 84 -7.67 -13.86 45.60
N LYS A 85 -8.35 -14.47 44.62
CA LYS A 85 -8.09 -15.86 44.21
C LYS A 85 -6.67 -16.04 43.66
N LEU A 86 -6.17 -15.07 42.89
CA LEU A 86 -4.81 -15.10 42.36
C LEU A 86 -3.74 -14.98 43.46
N LEU A 87 -3.97 -14.13 44.45
CA LEU A 87 -3.10 -14.01 45.63
C LEU A 87 -3.08 -15.33 46.43
N TRP A 88 -4.25 -15.94 46.64
CA TRP A 88 -4.38 -17.24 47.28
C TRP A 88 -3.66 -18.35 46.49
N LEU A 89 -3.82 -18.39 45.16
CA LEU A 89 -3.15 -19.37 44.30
C LEU A 89 -1.63 -19.24 44.38
N CYS A 90 -1.09 -18.02 44.29
CA CYS A 90 0.35 -17.80 44.41
C CYS A 90 0.89 -18.28 45.78
N GLY A 91 0.14 -18.05 46.87
CA GLY A 91 0.53 -18.51 48.21
C GLY A 91 0.38 -20.02 48.42
N ARG A 92 -0.60 -20.65 47.76
CA ARG A 92 -0.89 -22.09 47.84
C ARG A 92 0.08 -22.92 47.01
N LEU A 93 0.28 -22.54 45.75
CA LEU A 93 1.11 -23.25 44.78
C LEU A 93 2.60 -22.94 44.96
N LYS A 94 2.93 -21.75 45.49
CA LYS A 94 4.31 -21.26 45.65
C LYS A 94 5.16 -21.46 44.38
N PRO A 95 4.69 -20.98 43.21
CA PRO A 95 5.42 -21.20 41.97
C PRO A 95 6.79 -20.50 42.01
N ASP A 96 7.81 -21.08 41.39
CA ASP A 96 9.09 -20.42 41.19
C ASP A 96 8.95 -19.23 40.24
N VAL A 97 8.10 -19.38 39.21
CA VAL A 97 7.83 -18.36 38.18
C VAL A 97 6.34 -18.11 38.05
N LEU A 98 5.94 -16.84 38.05
CA LEU A 98 4.61 -16.39 37.65
C LEU A 98 4.72 -15.67 36.29
N HIS A 99 4.15 -16.25 35.24
CA HIS A 99 4.14 -15.66 33.90
C HIS A 99 2.74 -15.21 33.52
N LEU A 100 2.60 -13.92 33.24
CA LEU A 100 1.32 -13.26 33.05
C LEU A 100 1.14 -12.84 31.59
N HIS A 101 0.02 -13.20 30.99
CA HIS A 101 -0.33 -12.83 29.62
C HIS A 101 -1.56 -11.94 29.59
N SER A 102 -1.61 -10.99 28.64
CA SER A 102 -2.66 -9.97 28.48
C SER A 102 -2.69 -8.91 29.58
N SER A 103 -3.10 -7.67 29.24
CA SER A 103 -3.06 -6.55 30.18
C SER A 103 -3.87 -6.75 31.47
N LYS A 104 -5.01 -7.47 31.43
CA LYS A 104 -5.85 -7.64 32.62
C LYS A 104 -5.23 -8.60 33.64
N ALA A 105 -4.89 -9.81 33.22
CA ALA A 105 -4.18 -10.76 34.08
C ALA A 105 -2.78 -10.23 34.45
N GLY A 106 -2.14 -9.51 33.53
CA GLY A 106 -0.88 -8.80 33.76
C GLY A 106 -0.93 -7.78 34.88
N PHE A 107 -1.95 -6.92 34.93
CA PHE A 107 -2.06 -5.92 35.99
C PHE A 107 -2.32 -6.57 37.35
N LEU A 108 -3.35 -7.42 37.46
CA LEU A 108 -3.72 -8.07 38.72
C LEU A 108 -2.61 -9.00 39.21
N GLY A 109 -2.02 -9.78 38.30
CA GLY A 109 -1.02 -10.78 38.61
C GLY A 109 0.32 -10.21 39.02
N ARG A 110 0.77 -9.09 38.42
CA ARG A 110 2.04 -8.48 38.83
C ARG A 110 1.97 -8.04 40.29
N VAL A 111 0.87 -7.38 40.66
CA VAL A 111 0.64 -6.95 42.05
C VAL A 111 0.48 -8.16 42.98
N ALA A 112 -0.37 -9.14 42.62
CA ALA A 112 -0.62 -10.32 43.46
C ALA A 112 0.64 -11.18 43.66
N GLY A 113 1.39 -11.46 42.59
CA GLY A 113 2.61 -12.26 42.63
C GLY A 113 3.68 -11.63 43.52
N ARG A 114 3.85 -10.30 43.45
CA ARG A 114 4.79 -9.60 44.33
C ARG A 114 4.34 -9.62 45.79
N LEU A 115 3.04 -9.45 46.07
CA LEU A 115 2.51 -9.55 47.44
C LEU A 115 2.65 -10.96 48.02
N ALA A 116 2.46 -11.99 47.19
CA ALA A 116 2.69 -13.40 47.53
C ALA A 116 4.18 -13.79 47.55
N ARG A 117 5.10 -12.85 47.24
CA ARG A 117 6.56 -13.05 47.23
C ARG A 117 7.05 -14.12 46.24
N VAL A 118 6.39 -14.26 45.09
CA VAL A 118 6.83 -15.17 44.02
C VAL A 118 8.31 -14.86 43.62
N PRO A 119 9.16 -15.87 43.42
CA PRO A 119 10.58 -15.68 43.09
C PRO A 119 10.84 -14.98 41.75
N VAL A 120 10.05 -15.22 40.71
CA VAL A 120 10.19 -14.50 39.44
C VAL A 120 8.80 -14.15 38.91
N VAL A 121 8.57 -12.88 38.57
CA VAL A 121 7.32 -12.41 37.95
C VAL A 121 7.63 -11.86 36.56
N VAL A 122 7.09 -12.51 35.53
CA VAL A 122 7.25 -12.13 34.12
C VAL A 122 5.91 -11.70 33.53
N PHE A 123 5.93 -10.70 32.66
CA PHE A 123 4.74 -10.22 31.97
C PHE A 123 4.93 -10.18 30.45
N SER A 124 3.95 -10.66 29.70
CA SER A 124 3.84 -10.54 28.25
C SER A 124 2.55 -9.81 27.87
N PRO A 125 2.61 -8.55 27.40
CA PRO A 125 1.42 -7.80 27.02
C PRO A 125 0.66 -8.47 25.86
N LYS A 126 1.38 -9.00 24.87
CA LYS A 126 0.82 -9.60 23.65
C LYS A 126 -0.15 -8.61 22.94
N CYS A 127 0.36 -7.42 22.68
CA CYS A 127 -0.27 -6.13 22.34
C CYS A 127 -0.56 -5.26 23.58
N TRP A 128 -0.05 -4.02 23.56
CA TRP A 128 -0.23 -3.07 24.66
C TRP A 128 -1.66 -2.52 24.71
N SER A 129 -2.28 -2.54 25.89
CA SER A 129 -3.66 -2.02 26.08
C SER A 129 -3.84 -0.58 25.57
N PHE A 130 -2.84 0.28 25.73
CA PHE A 130 -2.89 1.68 25.29
C PHE A 130 -2.94 1.86 23.77
N GLN A 131 -2.53 0.88 22.96
CA GLN A 131 -2.68 0.94 21.49
C GLN A 131 -4.14 0.92 21.05
N SER A 132 -5.03 0.31 21.84
CA SER A 132 -6.48 0.27 21.59
C SER A 132 -7.24 1.52 22.06
N ALA A 133 -6.53 2.53 22.57
CA ALA A 133 -7.13 3.69 23.20
C ALA A 133 -6.53 5.00 22.68
N THR A 134 -7.35 6.05 22.66
CA THR A 134 -6.95 7.42 22.32
C THR A 134 -7.26 8.36 23.50
N GLY A 135 -6.71 9.57 23.46
CA GLY A 135 -7.05 10.63 24.42
C GLY A 135 -6.77 10.28 25.89
N LEU A 136 -7.74 10.54 26.77
CA LEU A 136 -7.60 10.33 28.22
C LEU A 136 -7.48 8.84 28.58
N LYS A 137 -8.21 7.99 27.86
CA LYS A 137 -8.17 6.53 28.04
C LYS A 137 -6.78 5.97 27.73
N HIS A 138 -6.11 6.48 26.69
CA HIS A 138 -4.72 6.13 26.38
C HIS A 138 -3.78 6.46 27.54
N ARG A 139 -3.85 7.69 28.07
CA ARG A 139 -3.00 8.14 29.19
C ARG A 139 -3.24 7.33 30.46
N LEU A 140 -4.48 6.95 30.72
CA LEU A 140 -4.82 6.06 31.84
C LEU A 140 -4.14 4.69 31.68
N TYR A 141 -4.23 4.08 30.49
CA TYR A 141 -3.63 2.77 30.24
C TYR A 141 -2.10 2.80 30.32
N VAL A 142 -1.44 3.82 29.75
CA VAL A 142 0.00 4.04 29.92
C VAL A 142 0.37 4.15 31.41
N SER A 143 -0.40 4.91 32.18
CA SER A 143 -0.15 5.11 33.62
C SER A 143 -0.32 3.80 34.43
N LEU A 144 -1.35 3.00 34.10
CA LEU A 144 -1.58 1.70 34.74
C LEU A 144 -0.48 0.69 34.40
N GLU A 145 -0.04 0.63 33.15
CA GLU A 145 1.05 -0.27 32.74
C GLU A 145 2.38 0.15 33.39
N GLY A 146 2.69 1.46 33.43
CA GLY A 146 3.88 2.00 34.09
C GLY A 146 3.87 1.83 35.62
N PHE A 147 2.69 1.83 36.25
CA PHE A 147 2.55 1.46 37.66
C PHE A 147 2.87 -0.02 37.88
N ALA A 148 2.25 -0.89 37.08
CA ALA A 148 2.33 -2.32 37.24
C ALA A 148 3.71 -2.90 36.88
N SER A 149 4.47 -2.24 35.99
CA SER A 149 5.84 -2.66 35.61
C SER A 149 6.80 -2.79 36.80
N ARG A 150 6.58 -2.03 37.88
CA ARG A 150 7.42 -2.07 39.10
C ARG A 150 7.31 -3.38 39.88
N PHE A 151 6.30 -4.18 39.56
CA PHE A 151 5.95 -5.43 40.23
C PHE A 151 6.31 -6.67 39.39
N CYS A 152 6.91 -6.53 38.21
CA CYS A 152 7.55 -7.62 37.47
C CYS A 152 9.08 -7.50 37.47
N ASP A 153 9.76 -8.62 37.25
CA ASP A 153 11.22 -8.71 37.11
C ASP A 153 11.65 -8.52 35.65
N LYS A 154 10.82 -8.97 34.69
CA LYS A 154 11.06 -8.76 33.25
C LYS A 154 9.75 -8.72 32.48
N THR A 155 9.70 -7.90 31.44
CA THR A 155 8.64 -7.92 30.42
C THR A 155 9.14 -8.61 29.15
N ILE A 156 8.35 -9.50 28.58
CA ILE A 156 8.63 -10.14 27.28
C ILE A 156 7.76 -9.46 26.22
N ALA A 157 8.41 -8.73 25.31
CA ALA A 157 7.81 -8.26 24.07
C ALA A 157 7.87 -9.35 23.00
N VAL A 158 6.84 -9.46 22.16
CA VAL A 158 6.80 -10.41 21.04
C VAL A 158 7.30 -9.82 19.73
N SER A 159 7.51 -8.50 19.68
CA SER A 159 8.01 -7.78 18.51
C SER A 159 8.89 -6.59 18.95
N GLN A 160 9.77 -6.14 18.05
CA GLN A 160 10.59 -4.95 18.30
C GLN A 160 9.70 -3.71 18.48
N ARG A 161 8.59 -3.63 17.75
CA ARG A 161 7.63 -2.54 17.84
C ARG A 161 6.99 -2.43 19.22
N GLU A 162 6.72 -3.56 19.88
CA GLU A 162 6.25 -3.55 21.27
C GLU A 162 7.29 -2.98 22.24
N ILE A 163 8.59 -3.21 21.99
CA ILE A 163 9.67 -2.60 22.77
C ILE A 163 9.67 -1.09 22.51
N ASP A 164 9.69 -0.69 21.25
CA ASP A 164 9.75 0.72 20.86
C ASP A 164 8.56 1.51 21.43
N ASP A 165 7.35 0.94 21.40
CA ASP A 165 6.16 1.57 21.96
C ASP A 165 6.23 1.69 23.50
N ALA A 166 6.72 0.68 24.20
CA ALA A 166 6.91 0.73 25.65
C ALA A 166 7.93 1.80 26.07
N LEU A 167 9.03 1.92 25.31
CA LEU A 167 10.07 2.93 25.54
C LEU A 167 9.57 4.34 25.21
N ARG A 168 8.86 4.51 24.08
CA ARG A 168 8.29 5.79 23.65
C ARG A 168 7.32 6.33 24.69
N GLU A 169 6.42 5.48 25.19
CA GLU A 169 5.45 5.84 26.22
C GLU A 169 6.03 5.89 27.65
N ARG A 170 7.33 5.59 27.81
CA ARG A 170 8.06 5.58 29.09
C ARG A 170 7.43 4.65 30.13
N VAL A 171 6.85 3.53 29.68
CA VAL A 171 6.26 2.50 30.53
C VAL A 171 7.36 1.64 31.19
N LEU A 172 8.45 1.38 30.46
CA LEU A 172 9.58 0.54 30.85
C LEU A 172 10.90 1.17 30.40
N GLY A 173 12.01 0.82 31.06
CA GLY A 173 13.37 1.06 30.54
C GLY A 173 13.85 -0.06 29.62
N PRO A 174 14.93 0.15 28.84
CA PRO A 174 15.47 -0.85 27.92
C PRO A 174 15.91 -2.14 28.63
N ASP A 175 16.39 -2.04 29.87
CA ASP A 175 16.82 -3.20 30.66
C ASP A 175 15.67 -3.98 31.29
N ASP A 176 14.43 -3.47 31.25
CA ASP A 176 13.26 -4.09 31.88
C ASP A 176 12.43 -4.94 30.89
N ILE A 177 12.79 -4.93 29.61
CA ILE A 177 12.08 -5.64 28.54
C ILE A 177 13.03 -6.51 27.71
N VAL A 178 12.54 -7.61 27.14
CA VAL A 178 13.29 -8.53 26.27
C VAL A 178 12.41 -9.00 25.13
N LEU A 179 13.01 -9.22 23.95
CA LEU A 179 12.32 -9.74 22.78
C LEU A 179 12.33 -11.28 22.81
N ILE A 180 11.15 -11.89 22.84
CA ILE A 180 10.96 -13.31 22.56
C ILE A 180 9.74 -13.44 21.65
N ASN A 181 9.97 -13.74 20.38
CA ASN A 181 8.90 -13.88 19.39
C ASN A 181 8.00 -15.08 19.70
N ASN A 182 6.76 -15.01 19.23
CA ASN A 182 5.89 -16.19 19.21
C ASN A 182 6.46 -17.22 18.22
N GLY A 183 6.21 -18.50 18.49
CA GLY A 183 6.52 -19.59 17.57
C GLY A 183 5.31 -20.49 17.30
N ILE A 184 5.40 -21.28 16.24
CA ILE A 184 4.37 -22.23 15.80
C ILE A 184 4.98 -23.57 15.38
N THR A 185 4.18 -24.63 15.40
CA THR A 185 4.57 -25.96 14.91
C THR A 185 4.15 -26.16 13.45
N PRO A 186 5.06 -26.57 12.55
CA PRO A 186 4.69 -27.07 11.23
C PRO A 186 4.15 -28.50 11.38
N SER A 187 2.85 -28.64 11.59
CA SER A 187 2.17 -29.95 11.64
C SER A 187 0.88 -29.87 10.81
N PRO A 188 0.53 -30.92 10.03
CA PRO A 188 -0.70 -30.94 9.25
C PRO A 188 -1.91 -30.75 10.17
N GLY A 189 -2.80 -29.86 9.76
CA GLY A 189 -3.96 -29.49 10.57
C GLY A 189 -5.07 -30.55 10.55
N ASN A 190 -6.01 -30.40 11.48
CA ASN A 190 -7.24 -31.20 11.49
C ASN A 190 -8.12 -30.88 10.27
N PRO A 191 -8.87 -31.84 9.69
CA PRO A 191 -9.71 -31.60 8.51
C PRO A 191 -10.64 -30.39 8.65
N LEU A 192 -10.88 -29.67 7.55
CA LEU A 192 -11.80 -28.53 7.55
C LEU A 192 -13.24 -28.98 7.81
N PRO A 193 -14.07 -28.12 8.44
CA PRO A 193 -15.50 -28.37 8.52
C PRO A 193 -16.11 -28.54 7.12
N PRO A 194 -17.08 -29.45 6.93
CA PRO A 194 -17.63 -29.75 5.60
C PRO A 194 -18.15 -28.55 4.82
N HIS A 195 -18.75 -27.56 5.50
CA HIS A 195 -19.26 -26.35 4.85
C HIS A 195 -18.13 -25.44 4.34
N VAL A 196 -16.98 -25.42 5.02
CA VAL A 196 -15.79 -24.68 4.58
C VAL A 196 -15.13 -25.40 3.43
N GLN A 197 -15.01 -26.73 3.52
CA GLN A 197 -14.44 -27.54 2.44
C GLN A 197 -15.24 -27.39 1.13
N ALA A 198 -16.56 -27.34 1.20
CA ALA A 198 -17.40 -27.10 0.01
C ALA A 198 -17.13 -25.73 -0.66
N ILE A 199 -16.83 -24.69 0.10
CA ILE A 199 -16.46 -23.36 -0.44
C ILE A 199 -15.08 -23.44 -1.11
N VAL A 200 -14.14 -24.14 -0.48
CA VAL A 200 -12.80 -24.34 -1.01
C VAL A 200 -12.85 -25.13 -2.32
N ASP A 201 -13.56 -26.25 -2.36
CA ASP A 201 -13.68 -27.13 -3.53
C ASP A 201 -14.38 -26.47 -4.73
N SER A 202 -15.22 -25.46 -4.47
CA SER A 202 -15.95 -24.71 -5.50
C SER A 202 -15.26 -23.42 -5.95
N SER A 203 -14.08 -23.09 -5.40
CA SER A 203 -13.35 -21.86 -5.68
C SER A 203 -12.06 -22.10 -6.47
N ASP A 204 -11.82 -21.31 -7.51
CA ASP A 204 -10.60 -21.41 -8.33
C ASP A 204 -9.39 -20.70 -7.69
N GLU A 205 -9.61 -19.57 -7.03
CA GLU A 205 -8.56 -18.72 -6.45
C GLU A 205 -8.98 -18.22 -5.07
N ILE A 206 -8.39 -18.80 -4.01
CA ILE A 206 -8.81 -18.55 -2.63
C ILE A 206 -7.83 -17.59 -1.95
N ILE A 207 -8.35 -16.47 -1.48
CA ILE A 207 -7.70 -15.56 -0.55
C ILE A 207 -8.26 -15.83 0.84
N VAL A 208 -7.38 -15.92 1.83
CA VAL A 208 -7.78 -16.23 3.20
C VAL A 208 -7.35 -15.13 4.18
N SER A 209 -8.20 -14.87 5.16
CA SER A 209 -7.85 -14.09 6.34
C SER A 209 -8.35 -14.80 7.61
N ALA A 210 -7.65 -14.62 8.73
CA ALA A 210 -7.97 -15.30 9.97
C ALA A 210 -7.88 -14.36 11.19
N GLY A 211 -8.95 -14.36 12.00
CA GLY A 211 -9.05 -13.54 13.20
C GLY A 211 -10.48 -13.13 13.52
N ARG A 212 -10.69 -12.71 14.77
CA ARG A 212 -11.98 -12.21 15.30
C ARG A 212 -12.61 -11.14 14.42
N LEU A 213 -13.92 -11.20 14.17
CA LEU A 213 -14.67 -10.17 13.44
C LEU A 213 -14.96 -8.97 14.34
N ASP A 214 -13.91 -8.20 14.65
CA ASP A 214 -13.98 -6.97 15.44
C ASP A 214 -13.26 -5.80 14.74
N GLU A 215 -13.36 -4.62 15.36
CA GLU A 215 -12.72 -3.40 14.85
C GLU A 215 -11.20 -3.58 14.67
N GLN A 216 -10.54 -4.32 15.57
CA GLN A 216 -9.09 -4.53 15.54
C GLN A 216 -8.64 -5.15 14.22
N LYS A 217 -9.40 -6.10 13.67
CA LYS A 217 -8.99 -6.80 12.44
C LYS A 217 -9.26 -6.02 11.16
N GLY A 218 -9.95 -4.90 11.23
CA GLY A 218 -10.10 -3.97 10.11
C GLY A 218 -10.78 -4.57 8.87
N TYR A 219 -11.58 -5.64 9.03
CA TYR A 219 -12.20 -6.36 7.89
C TYR A 219 -13.08 -5.47 7.02
N ALA A 220 -13.62 -4.37 7.55
CA ALA A 220 -14.36 -3.41 6.74
C ALA A 220 -13.52 -2.85 5.58
N TYR A 221 -12.20 -2.65 5.77
CA TYR A 221 -11.29 -2.18 4.73
C TYR A 221 -10.90 -3.31 3.77
N LEU A 222 -10.81 -4.54 4.25
CA LEU A 222 -10.59 -5.71 3.39
C LEU A 222 -11.78 -5.95 2.46
N VAL A 223 -13.01 -5.85 2.97
CA VAL A 223 -14.24 -5.97 2.16
C VAL A 223 -14.29 -4.87 1.09
N ASP A 224 -13.92 -3.63 1.43
CA ASP A 224 -13.80 -2.55 0.42
C ASP A 224 -12.76 -2.88 -0.65
N ALA A 225 -11.59 -3.38 -0.25
CA ALA A 225 -10.53 -3.75 -1.19
C ALA A 225 -10.96 -4.89 -2.14
N MET A 226 -11.69 -5.87 -1.61
CA MET A 226 -12.16 -7.01 -2.41
C MET A 226 -13.16 -6.60 -3.50
N ALA A 227 -13.94 -5.53 -3.31
CA ALA A 227 -14.81 -5.03 -4.38
C ALA A 227 -14.03 -4.65 -5.64
N GLU A 228 -12.86 -4.02 -5.49
CA GLU A 228 -11.98 -3.70 -6.62
C GLU A 228 -11.27 -4.95 -7.17
N VAL A 229 -10.79 -5.83 -6.28
CA VAL A 229 -10.12 -7.08 -6.68
C VAL A 229 -11.05 -7.92 -7.54
N MET A 230 -12.28 -8.16 -7.07
CA MET A 230 -13.28 -9.00 -7.75
C MET A 230 -13.80 -8.33 -9.03
N ALA A 231 -13.84 -7.00 -9.11
CA ALA A 231 -14.17 -6.30 -10.35
C ALA A 231 -13.13 -6.56 -11.47
N ARG A 232 -11.87 -6.83 -11.11
CA ARG A 232 -10.80 -7.16 -12.07
C ARG A 232 -10.56 -8.67 -12.22
N ARG A 233 -10.82 -9.44 -11.17
CA ARG A 233 -10.67 -10.91 -11.11
C ARG A 233 -11.94 -11.55 -10.50
N PRO A 234 -13.00 -11.74 -11.29
CA PRO A 234 -14.28 -12.25 -10.77
C PRO A 234 -14.23 -13.67 -10.19
N SER A 235 -13.17 -14.44 -10.46
CA SER A 235 -12.96 -15.81 -9.96
C SER A 235 -12.35 -15.88 -8.55
N THR A 236 -12.02 -14.73 -7.94
CA THR A 236 -11.38 -14.68 -6.63
C THR A 236 -12.42 -14.82 -5.51
N THR A 237 -12.21 -15.75 -4.59
CA THR A 237 -13.03 -15.95 -3.38
C THR A 237 -12.25 -15.50 -2.15
N LEU A 238 -12.87 -14.70 -1.28
CA LEU A 238 -12.34 -14.40 0.05
C LEU A 238 -13.01 -15.31 1.09
N VAL A 239 -12.20 -16.03 1.87
CA VAL A 239 -12.64 -16.80 3.05
C VAL A 239 -12.07 -16.17 4.31
N VAL A 240 -12.93 -15.79 5.25
CA VAL A 240 -12.56 -15.19 6.54
C VAL A 240 -12.89 -16.15 7.67
N ALA A 241 -11.85 -16.72 8.28
CA ALA A 241 -11.96 -17.61 9.43
C ALA A 241 -11.99 -16.82 10.74
N GLY A 242 -13.16 -16.74 11.37
CA GLY A 242 -13.37 -16.10 12.65
C GLY A 242 -14.83 -15.71 12.88
N GLU A 243 -15.14 -15.42 14.13
CA GLU A 243 -16.44 -14.93 14.58
C GLU A 243 -16.29 -13.59 15.29
N GLY A 244 -17.37 -12.82 15.36
CA GLY A 244 -17.38 -11.58 16.14
C GLY A 244 -18.58 -10.68 15.88
N PRO A 245 -18.74 -9.62 16.68
CA PRO A 245 -19.94 -8.79 16.67
C PRO A 245 -20.13 -7.99 15.37
N TYR A 246 -19.10 -7.85 14.53
CA TYR A 246 -19.19 -7.12 13.26
C TYR A 246 -19.63 -7.98 12.08
N GLU A 247 -19.92 -9.28 12.27
CA GLU A 247 -20.29 -10.18 11.19
C GLU A 247 -21.50 -9.70 10.38
N SER A 248 -22.56 -9.23 11.05
CA SER A 248 -23.75 -8.69 10.37
C SER A 248 -23.41 -7.46 9.51
N ASP A 249 -22.65 -6.52 10.07
CA ASP A 249 -22.26 -5.29 9.39
C ASP A 249 -21.37 -5.57 8.17
N LEU A 250 -20.46 -6.53 8.30
CA LEU A 250 -19.57 -6.95 7.21
C LEU A 250 -20.35 -7.65 6.09
N ASN A 251 -21.32 -8.50 6.42
CA ASN A 251 -22.20 -9.15 5.45
C ASN A 251 -23.12 -8.13 4.74
N GLU A 252 -23.66 -7.14 5.46
CA GLU A 252 -24.43 -6.05 4.84
C GLU A 252 -23.56 -5.21 3.90
N LYS A 253 -22.32 -4.94 4.30
CA LYS A 253 -21.35 -4.22 3.46
C LYS A 253 -21.00 -4.98 2.18
N ALA A 254 -20.74 -6.28 2.27
CA ALA A 254 -20.48 -7.13 1.10
C ALA A 254 -21.68 -7.16 0.15
N ARG A 255 -22.91 -7.23 0.67
CA ARG A 255 -24.15 -7.12 -0.13
C ARG A 255 -24.29 -5.76 -0.81
N ALA A 256 -24.03 -4.67 -0.10
CA ALA A 256 -24.11 -3.31 -0.64
C ALA A 256 -23.09 -3.06 -1.77
N LEU A 257 -21.94 -3.75 -1.73
CA LEU A 257 -20.91 -3.71 -2.76
C LEU A 257 -21.13 -4.73 -3.89
N GLY A 258 -22.14 -5.60 -3.79
CA GLY A 258 -22.45 -6.61 -4.80
C GLY A 258 -21.48 -7.80 -4.86
N ILE A 259 -20.78 -8.09 -3.75
CA ILE A 259 -19.75 -9.15 -3.68
C ILE A 259 -20.06 -10.23 -2.64
N SER A 260 -21.30 -10.33 -2.16
CA SER A 260 -21.70 -11.25 -1.09
C SER A 260 -21.51 -12.73 -1.43
N GLU A 261 -21.58 -13.10 -2.71
CA GLU A 261 -21.38 -14.49 -3.15
C GLU A 261 -19.90 -14.93 -3.10
N SER A 262 -18.97 -13.97 -3.10
CA SER A 262 -17.53 -14.22 -3.16
C SER A 262 -16.80 -13.92 -1.85
N VAL A 263 -17.50 -13.40 -0.83
CA VAL A 263 -16.95 -13.09 0.50
C VAL A 263 -17.63 -13.97 1.55
N ASN A 264 -16.88 -14.93 2.09
CA ASN A 264 -17.40 -15.97 2.98
C ASN A 264 -16.86 -15.81 4.40
N PHE A 265 -17.74 -15.43 5.34
CA PHE A 265 -17.44 -15.47 6.78
C PHE A 265 -17.85 -16.84 7.33
N VAL A 266 -16.86 -17.67 7.67
CA VAL A 266 -17.10 -19.12 7.90
C VAL A 266 -17.19 -19.52 9.39
N GLY A 267 -17.14 -18.54 10.29
CA GLY A 267 -17.13 -18.74 11.73
C GLY A 267 -15.75 -19.14 12.28
N GLU A 268 -15.69 -19.49 13.57
CA GLU A 268 -14.44 -19.95 14.21
C GLU A 268 -13.99 -21.30 13.63
N ILE A 269 -12.78 -21.34 13.09
CA ILE A 269 -12.08 -22.58 12.74
C ILE A 269 -11.02 -22.82 13.81
N GLN A 270 -11.08 -23.97 14.48
CA GLN A 270 -10.10 -24.31 15.53
C GLN A 270 -8.68 -24.37 14.95
N ASP A 271 -8.54 -24.98 13.78
CA ASP A 271 -7.28 -25.15 13.09
C ASP A 271 -7.38 -24.61 11.67
N VAL A 272 -6.80 -23.43 11.43
CA VAL A 272 -6.86 -22.75 10.14
C VAL A 272 -5.86 -23.31 9.13
N ARG A 273 -4.88 -24.11 9.57
CA ARG A 273 -3.77 -24.59 8.72
C ARG A 273 -4.22 -25.31 7.44
N PRO A 274 -5.20 -26.22 7.45
CA PRO A 274 -5.64 -26.87 6.21
C PRO A 274 -6.39 -25.92 5.27
N LEU A 275 -6.95 -24.81 5.76
CA LEU A 275 -7.49 -23.74 4.92
C LEU A 275 -6.34 -22.94 4.30
N LEU A 276 -5.29 -22.65 5.08
CA LEU A 276 -4.10 -21.97 4.58
C LEU A 276 -3.40 -22.79 3.48
N GLU A 277 -3.23 -24.10 3.67
CA GLU A 277 -2.61 -25.01 2.70
C GLU A 277 -3.35 -25.09 1.36
N GLN A 278 -4.68 -24.87 1.39
CA GLN A 278 -5.54 -24.86 0.21
C GLN A 278 -5.77 -23.46 -0.37
N SER A 279 -5.13 -22.43 0.19
CA SER A 279 -5.27 -21.04 -0.25
C SER A 279 -4.10 -20.59 -1.12
N THR A 280 -4.25 -19.43 -1.77
CA THR A 280 -3.22 -18.84 -2.64
C THR A 280 -2.53 -17.63 -2.02
N LEU A 281 -3.22 -16.89 -1.15
CA LEU A 281 -2.74 -15.64 -0.57
C LEU A 281 -3.37 -15.43 0.82
N PHE A 282 -2.56 -15.02 1.80
CA PHE A 282 -3.06 -14.64 3.12
C PHE A 282 -3.09 -13.11 3.28
N ILE A 283 -4.16 -12.58 3.87
CA ILE A 283 -4.32 -11.13 4.12
C ILE A 283 -4.52 -10.86 5.61
N LEU A 284 -3.84 -9.84 6.13
CA LEU A 284 -4.12 -9.28 7.45
C LEU A 284 -4.38 -7.77 7.37
N SER A 285 -5.62 -7.35 7.60
CA SER A 285 -6.06 -5.94 7.52
C SER A 285 -6.11 -5.22 8.88
N SER A 286 -5.36 -5.70 9.87
CA SER A 286 -5.46 -5.23 11.26
C SER A 286 -5.16 -3.73 11.43
N LEU A 287 -5.76 -3.14 12.46
CA LEU A 287 -5.51 -1.76 12.89
C LEU A 287 -4.46 -1.68 14.00
N TRP A 288 -4.27 -2.75 14.76
CA TRP A 288 -3.19 -2.93 15.74
C TRP A 288 -2.91 -4.41 15.98
N GLU A 289 -1.65 -4.76 16.24
CA GLU A 289 -1.17 -6.12 16.49
C GLU A 289 0.04 -6.13 17.43
N GLY A 290 0.26 -7.25 18.13
CA GLY A 290 1.51 -7.52 18.85
C GLY A 290 2.52 -8.19 17.93
N LEU A 291 2.33 -9.49 17.71
CA LEU A 291 2.96 -10.31 16.67
C LEU A 291 1.92 -11.37 16.24
N PRO A 292 1.25 -11.21 15.09
CA PRO A 292 0.08 -12.00 14.74
C PRO A 292 0.46 -13.46 14.38
N HIS A 293 -0.07 -14.43 15.15
CA HIS A 293 0.11 -15.85 14.86
C HIS A 293 -0.36 -16.23 13.45
N ALA A 294 -1.45 -15.65 12.98
CA ALA A 294 -2.03 -15.96 11.68
C ALA A 294 -1.06 -15.69 10.51
N ILE A 295 -0.21 -14.65 10.61
CA ILE A 295 0.85 -14.43 9.61
C ILE A 295 1.90 -15.52 9.69
N ILE A 296 2.36 -15.90 10.90
CA ILE A 296 3.36 -16.95 11.06
C ILE A 296 2.82 -18.29 10.54
N GLU A 297 1.55 -18.61 10.82
CA GLU A 297 0.84 -19.79 10.31
C GLU A 297 0.75 -19.78 8.78
N ALA A 298 0.38 -18.63 8.18
CA ALA A 298 0.35 -18.47 6.73
C ALA A 298 1.73 -18.63 6.10
N MET A 299 2.76 -18.02 6.71
CA MET A 299 4.15 -18.17 6.27
C MET A 299 4.58 -19.64 6.31
N ALA A 300 4.31 -20.37 7.40
CA ALA A 300 4.65 -21.79 7.51
C ALA A 300 3.87 -22.68 6.52
N ALA A 301 2.64 -22.32 6.18
CA ALA A 301 1.87 -22.95 5.09
C ALA A 301 2.43 -22.62 3.69
N GLY A 302 3.43 -21.73 3.59
CA GLY A 302 4.02 -21.32 2.33
C GLY A 302 3.18 -20.30 1.56
N LEU A 303 2.32 -19.55 2.25
CA LEU A 303 1.56 -18.47 1.64
C LEU A 303 2.35 -17.14 1.69
N PRO A 304 2.40 -16.38 0.59
CA PRO A 304 2.72 -14.97 0.69
C PRO A 304 1.66 -14.24 1.50
N THR A 305 2.07 -13.17 2.17
CA THR A 305 1.17 -12.37 3.02
C THR A 305 1.11 -10.93 2.54
N VAL A 306 -0.10 -10.36 2.44
CA VAL A 306 -0.29 -8.90 2.43
C VAL A 306 -0.78 -8.50 3.82
N ALA A 307 -0.06 -7.63 4.52
CA ALA A 307 -0.47 -7.16 5.83
C ALA A 307 -0.38 -5.64 5.96
N THR A 308 -1.18 -5.09 6.87
CA THR A 308 -1.08 -3.67 7.24
C THR A 308 0.16 -3.39 8.10
N ASP A 309 0.72 -2.18 7.96
CA ASP A 309 1.88 -1.68 8.71
C ASP A 309 1.50 -1.32 10.15
N VAL A 310 1.20 -2.36 10.95
CA VAL A 310 0.80 -2.21 12.35
C VAL A 310 1.53 -3.22 13.24
N GLY A 311 2.04 -2.74 14.37
CA GLY A 311 2.69 -3.60 15.37
C GLY A 311 3.81 -4.45 14.78
N GLY A 312 3.90 -5.70 15.23
CA GLY A 312 4.85 -6.68 14.70
C GLY A 312 4.43 -7.32 13.38
N SER A 313 3.35 -6.89 12.72
CA SER A 313 2.90 -7.48 11.45
C SER A 313 3.92 -7.20 10.34
N ALA A 314 4.41 -5.97 10.26
CA ALA A 314 5.45 -5.58 9.29
C ALA A 314 6.80 -6.27 9.56
N GLU A 315 7.11 -6.58 10.82
CA GLU A 315 8.36 -7.28 11.19
C GLU A 315 8.42 -8.73 10.69
N LEU A 316 7.26 -9.38 10.56
CA LEU A 316 7.16 -10.74 10.02
C LEU A 316 7.44 -10.78 8.51
N ILE A 317 7.22 -9.65 7.82
CA ILE A 317 7.26 -9.56 6.36
C ILE A 317 8.56 -8.89 5.90
N GLU A 318 9.37 -9.62 5.13
CA GLU A 318 10.45 -9.02 4.36
C GLU A 318 9.84 -8.45 3.08
N GLU A 319 9.67 -7.13 3.04
CA GLU A 319 9.01 -6.39 1.96
C GLU A 319 9.48 -6.82 0.56
N ASN A 320 8.54 -7.21 -0.29
CA ASN A 320 8.75 -7.75 -1.64
C ASN A 320 9.56 -9.05 -1.72
N ARG A 321 9.84 -9.73 -0.59
CA ARG A 321 10.51 -11.04 -0.53
C ARG A 321 9.63 -12.14 0.06
N THR A 322 8.94 -11.90 1.16
CA THR A 322 8.04 -12.89 1.79
C THR A 322 6.57 -12.42 1.81
N GLY A 323 6.33 -11.17 1.42
CA GLY A 323 5.01 -10.55 1.40
C GLY A 323 5.07 -9.07 1.03
N VAL A 324 3.96 -8.37 1.24
CA VAL A 324 3.81 -6.93 0.98
C VAL A 324 3.17 -6.26 2.19
N VAL A 325 3.75 -5.13 2.62
CA VAL A 325 3.23 -4.30 3.71
C VAL A 325 2.52 -3.07 3.14
N VAL A 326 1.31 -2.79 3.62
CA VAL A 326 0.50 -1.64 3.18
C VAL A 326 0.07 -0.75 4.34
N PRO A 327 -0.26 0.53 4.14
CA PRO A 327 -0.80 1.35 5.22
C PRO A 327 -2.12 0.80 5.80
N ALA A 328 -2.31 0.90 7.11
CA ALA A 328 -3.59 0.57 7.74
C ALA A 328 -4.70 1.53 7.29
N LYS A 329 -5.95 1.05 7.26
CA LYS A 329 -7.15 1.80 6.83
C LYS A 329 -7.14 2.25 5.37
N ASP A 330 -6.29 1.64 4.53
CA ASP A 330 -6.17 1.94 3.11
C ASP A 330 -6.62 0.75 2.25
N ALA A 331 -7.91 0.74 1.90
CA ALA A 331 -8.50 -0.29 1.06
C ALA A 331 -7.90 -0.32 -0.35
N GLN A 332 -7.51 0.85 -0.89
CA GLN A 332 -6.94 0.95 -2.23
C GLN A 332 -5.54 0.35 -2.29
N ALA A 333 -4.72 0.61 -1.26
CA ALA A 333 -3.40 0.00 -1.14
C ALA A 333 -3.50 -1.53 -0.97
N LEU A 334 -4.44 -2.01 -0.16
CA LEU A 334 -4.75 -3.44 -0.04
C LEU A 334 -5.13 -4.06 -1.39
N ALA A 335 -6.09 -3.47 -2.11
CA ALA A 335 -6.52 -3.97 -3.42
C ALA A 335 -5.38 -4.00 -4.44
N THR A 336 -4.57 -2.95 -4.49
CA THR A 336 -3.42 -2.84 -5.39
C THR A 336 -2.37 -3.92 -5.10
N ALA A 337 -2.06 -4.14 -3.82
CA ALA A 337 -1.10 -5.18 -3.41
C ALA A 337 -1.61 -6.58 -3.73
N ILE A 338 -2.89 -6.86 -3.46
CA ILE A 338 -3.53 -8.14 -3.78
C ILE A 338 -3.45 -8.40 -5.29
N LEU A 339 -3.94 -7.47 -6.11
CA LEU A 339 -3.94 -7.61 -7.57
C LEU A 339 -2.52 -7.79 -8.12
N SER A 340 -1.54 -7.04 -7.59
CA SER A 340 -0.14 -7.16 -8.03
C SER A 340 0.43 -8.57 -7.82
N LEU A 341 0.02 -9.28 -6.76
CA LEU A 341 0.46 -10.65 -6.50
C LEU A 341 -0.31 -11.67 -7.34
N LEU A 342 -1.64 -11.51 -7.47
CA LEU A 342 -2.47 -12.39 -8.29
C LEU A 342 -2.12 -12.32 -9.79
N GLU A 343 -1.57 -11.19 -10.26
CA GLU A 343 -1.09 -11.02 -11.64
C GLU A 343 0.25 -11.73 -11.92
N ASP A 344 1.00 -12.14 -10.89
CA ASP A 344 2.29 -12.84 -11.02
C ASP A 344 2.38 -14.08 -10.11
N PRO A 345 1.75 -15.21 -10.52
CA PRO A 345 1.74 -16.44 -9.72
C PRO A 345 3.14 -17.01 -9.43
N ALA A 346 4.11 -16.78 -10.31
CA ALA A 346 5.48 -17.24 -10.10
C ALA A 346 6.16 -16.47 -8.96
N ARG A 347 5.97 -15.15 -8.92
CA ARG A 347 6.42 -14.31 -7.81
C ARG A 347 5.70 -14.68 -6.51
N MET A 348 4.39 -14.90 -6.57
CA MET A 348 3.59 -15.31 -5.41
C MET A 348 4.09 -16.63 -4.80
N SER A 349 4.33 -17.64 -5.65
CA SER A 349 4.87 -18.94 -5.22
C SER A 349 6.27 -18.85 -4.61
N GLU A 350 7.18 -18.08 -5.21
CA GLU A 350 8.52 -17.87 -4.65
C GLU A 350 8.48 -17.10 -3.33
N MET A 351 7.62 -16.09 -3.21
CA MET A 351 7.42 -15.37 -1.95
C MET A 351 6.92 -16.29 -0.85
N GLY A 352 5.94 -17.15 -1.16
CA GLY A 352 5.43 -18.15 -0.22
C GLY A 352 6.50 -19.13 0.25
N ARG A 353 7.34 -19.62 -0.67
CA ARG A 353 8.49 -20.49 -0.35
C ARG A 353 9.48 -19.80 0.60
N LEU A 354 9.83 -18.54 0.33
CA LEU A 354 10.72 -17.75 1.18
C LEU A 354 10.09 -17.41 2.53
N ALA A 355 8.78 -17.18 2.56
CA ALA A 355 8.01 -16.97 3.79
C ALA A 355 8.08 -18.19 4.70
N ARG A 356 7.95 -19.39 4.14
CA ARG A 356 8.10 -20.66 4.87
C ARG A 356 9.49 -20.84 5.44
N GLU A 357 10.54 -20.64 4.64
CA GLU A 357 11.92 -20.71 5.12
C GLU A 357 12.17 -19.75 6.29
N LYS A 358 11.59 -18.55 6.22
CA LYS A 358 11.67 -17.57 7.31
C LYS A 358 10.91 -18.03 8.55
N ALA A 359 9.70 -18.56 8.40
CA ALA A 359 8.90 -19.10 9.51
C ALA A 359 9.64 -20.20 10.25
N GLU A 360 10.17 -21.19 9.51
CA GLU A 360 10.91 -22.34 10.06
C GLU A 360 12.21 -21.90 10.76
N ARG A 361 12.93 -20.92 10.21
CA ARG A 361 14.20 -20.44 10.79
C ARG A 361 14.00 -19.54 12.02
N ASP A 362 13.07 -18.60 11.94
CA ASP A 362 13.00 -17.50 12.89
C ASP A 362 11.92 -17.72 13.97
N TYR A 363 10.84 -18.44 13.63
CA TYR A 363 9.61 -18.56 14.41
C TYR A 363 9.20 -20.02 14.71
N ALA A 364 10.17 -20.94 14.73
CA ALA A 364 9.97 -22.30 15.21
C ALA A 364 9.50 -22.30 16.68
N LEU A 365 8.56 -23.20 17.01
CA LEU A 365 8.00 -23.26 18.35
C LEU A 365 9.05 -23.62 19.42
N GLU A 366 9.96 -24.53 19.11
CA GLU A 366 11.01 -25.01 20.00
C GLU A 366 11.94 -23.86 20.43
N LYS A 367 12.22 -22.94 19.52
CA LYS A 367 13.00 -21.72 19.79
C LYS A 367 12.26 -20.78 20.74
N CYS A 368 10.94 -20.62 20.57
CA CYS A 368 10.11 -19.84 21.48
C CYS A 368 10.12 -20.44 22.89
N ILE A 369 9.87 -21.74 23.03
CA ILE A 369 9.83 -22.43 24.34
C ILE A 369 11.20 -22.34 25.03
N SER A 370 12.28 -22.72 24.34
CA SER A 370 13.64 -22.72 24.91
C SER A 370 14.12 -21.32 25.32
N SER A 371 13.75 -20.27 24.56
CA SER A 371 14.07 -18.88 24.92
C SER A 371 13.33 -18.43 26.19
N ASN A 372 12.06 -18.79 26.34
CA ASN A 372 11.28 -18.51 27.57
C ASN A 372 11.87 -19.26 28.77
N ALA A 373 12.13 -20.56 28.64
CA ALA A 373 12.71 -21.37 29.70
C ALA A 373 14.09 -20.83 30.14
N SER A 374 14.95 -20.47 29.18
CA SER A 374 16.27 -19.88 29.46
C SER A 374 16.18 -18.56 30.21
N LEU A 375 15.21 -17.71 29.86
CA LEU A 375 14.97 -16.46 30.59
C LEU A 375 14.54 -16.73 32.03
N TYR A 376 13.65 -17.71 32.25
CA TYR A 376 13.17 -18.05 33.59
C TYR A 376 14.31 -18.54 34.48
N LEU A 377 15.13 -19.46 33.98
CA LEU A 377 16.30 -19.97 34.68
C LEU A 377 17.30 -18.84 34.99
N ALA A 378 17.64 -18.00 34.01
CA ALA A 378 18.55 -16.88 34.23
C ALA A 378 18.05 -15.88 35.29
N LEU A 379 16.74 -15.65 35.38
CA LEU A 379 16.14 -14.78 36.41
C LEU A 379 16.15 -15.43 37.79
N LEU A 380 15.92 -16.74 37.87
CA LEU A 380 16.02 -17.52 39.11
C LEU A 380 17.47 -17.52 39.65
N ASP A 381 18.44 -17.85 38.80
CA ASP A 381 19.87 -17.90 39.15
C ASP A 381 20.39 -16.53 39.63
N LYS A 382 19.99 -15.45 38.94
CA LYS A 382 20.35 -14.08 39.33
C LYS A 382 19.78 -13.69 40.70
N ARG A 383 18.64 -14.26 41.10
CA ARG A 383 18.02 -14.03 42.40
C ARG A 383 18.66 -14.87 43.50
N GLU A 384 19.04 -16.11 43.20
CA GLU A 384 19.83 -16.97 44.08
C GLU A 384 21.21 -16.35 44.36
N GLY A 385 21.87 -15.75 43.36
CA GLY A 385 23.14 -15.02 43.52
C GLY A 385 23.04 -13.64 44.19
N ARG A 386 21.85 -13.00 44.18
CA ARG A 386 21.60 -11.71 44.86
C ARG A 386 21.15 -11.84 46.31
N ALA A 387 20.83 -13.06 46.77
CA ALA A 387 20.46 -13.32 48.17
C ALA A 387 21.59 -12.97 49.17
N ALA A 388 22.80 -12.66 48.69
CA ALA A 388 23.96 -12.24 49.49
C ALA A 388 24.26 -10.72 49.48
N GLY A 389 23.38 -9.85 48.97
CA GLY A 389 23.72 -8.42 48.90
C GLY A 389 22.58 -7.43 48.72
N HIS A 390 22.38 -6.64 49.78
CA HIS A 390 21.81 -5.28 49.82
C HIS A 390 20.28 -5.08 49.87
N GLU A 391 19.83 -4.67 51.05
CA GLU A 391 18.86 -3.61 51.26
C GLU A 391 19.42 -2.25 50.78
N ILE A 392 18.57 -1.45 50.10
CA ILE A 392 18.50 0.03 49.93
C ILE A 392 17.62 0.25 48.67
N SER A 393 16.58 1.08 48.55
CA SER A 393 15.91 2.05 49.44
C SER A 393 14.39 1.88 49.27
N ARG A 394 13.66 1.52 50.35
CA ARG A 394 12.19 1.42 50.32
C ARG A 394 11.52 2.78 50.09
N ARG A 395 12.13 3.88 50.57
CA ARG A 395 11.56 5.25 50.52
C ARG A 395 11.44 5.83 49.11
N ARG A 396 12.47 5.77 48.26
CA ARG A 396 12.38 6.27 46.87
C ARG A 396 11.37 5.46 46.05
N ARG A 397 11.24 4.16 46.34
CA ARG A 397 10.30 3.25 45.68
C ARG A 397 8.84 3.55 46.04
N LEU A 398 8.58 3.88 47.31
CA LEU A 398 7.26 4.28 47.85
C LEU A 398 6.79 5.63 47.30
N LEU A 399 7.66 6.65 47.26
CA LEU A 399 7.33 7.98 46.70
C LEU A 399 6.94 7.92 45.22
N SER A 400 7.65 7.12 44.42
CA SER A 400 7.30 6.95 43.00
C SER A 400 6.04 6.11 42.78
N ILE A 401 5.68 5.20 43.71
CA ILE A 401 4.39 4.49 43.70
C ILE A 401 3.23 5.47 43.99
N LEU A 402 3.37 6.36 44.97
CA LEU A 402 2.33 7.32 45.36
C LEU A 402 2.06 8.38 44.27
N LEU A 403 3.10 8.93 43.64
CA LEU A 403 2.96 9.91 42.56
C LEU A 403 2.25 9.33 41.33
N ILE A 404 2.57 8.08 40.96
CA ILE A 404 1.91 7.40 39.84
C ILE A 404 0.46 7.06 40.18
N ALA A 405 0.18 6.61 41.41
CA ALA A 405 -1.19 6.34 41.86
C ALA A 405 -2.09 7.60 41.82
N ALA A 406 -1.56 8.77 42.17
CA ALA A 406 -2.27 10.04 42.04
C ALA A 406 -2.56 10.40 40.56
N GLY A 407 -1.61 10.15 39.66
CA GLY A 407 -1.81 10.34 38.21
C GLY A 407 -2.86 9.39 37.60
N VAL A 408 -2.91 8.13 38.06
CA VAL A 408 -3.95 7.16 37.69
C VAL A 408 -5.32 7.63 38.16
N LEU A 409 -5.45 8.07 39.42
CA LEU A 409 -6.72 8.55 39.97
C LEU A 409 -7.26 9.77 39.20
N SER A 410 -6.40 10.73 38.89
CA SER A 410 -6.74 11.89 38.06
C SER A 410 -7.25 11.47 36.67
N SER A 411 -6.59 10.50 36.04
CA SER A 411 -6.98 9.97 34.72
C SER A 411 -8.31 9.20 34.76
N MET A 412 -8.60 8.50 35.87
CA MET A 412 -9.88 7.80 36.07
C MET A 412 -11.06 8.77 36.23
N LEU A 413 -10.89 9.88 36.97
CA LEU A 413 -11.91 10.92 37.10
C LEU A 413 -12.25 11.58 35.76
N ALA A 414 -11.22 11.82 34.93
CA ALA A 414 -11.40 12.38 33.59
C ALA A 414 -12.12 11.40 32.64
N LEU A 415 -11.86 10.10 32.74
CA LEU A 415 -12.57 9.06 32.00
C LEU A 415 -14.03 8.90 32.46
N ALA A 416 -14.31 9.08 33.76
CA ALA A 416 -15.66 9.02 34.30
C ALA A 416 -16.56 10.16 33.75
N ASP A 417 -16.03 11.38 33.65
CA ASP A 417 -16.72 12.51 32.98
C ASP A 417 -17.08 12.16 31.52
N GLU A 418 -16.14 11.55 30.80
CA GLU A 418 -16.33 11.12 29.41
C GLU A 418 -17.39 10.02 29.29
N LEU A 419 -17.47 9.09 30.25
CA LEU A 419 -18.46 8.00 30.26
C LEU A 419 -19.87 8.50 30.60
N VAL A 420 -20.03 9.37 31.61
CA VAL A 420 -21.35 9.90 32.01
C VAL A 420 -22.00 10.69 30.88
N PHE A 421 -21.18 11.44 30.14
CA PHE A 421 -21.63 12.27 29.03
C PHE A 421 -21.29 11.68 27.66
N ALA A 422 -21.05 10.36 27.59
CA ALA A 422 -20.69 9.67 26.35
C ALA A 422 -21.77 9.79 25.27
N ASP A 423 -23.05 9.77 25.65
CA ASP A 423 -24.17 9.88 24.70
C ASP A 423 -25.16 11.01 25.03
N ARG A 424 -24.84 11.86 26.00
CA ARG A 424 -25.74 12.91 26.48
C ARG A 424 -25.29 14.30 26.06
N VAL A 425 -26.21 15.16 25.65
CA VAL A 425 -25.91 16.57 25.40
C VAL A 425 -25.62 17.27 26.73
N PHE A 426 -24.61 18.16 26.77
CA PHE A 426 -24.28 18.86 28.00
C PHE A 426 -25.44 19.76 28.46
N PRO A 427 -25.58 20.01 29.78
CA PRO A 427 -26.61 20.87 30.31
C PRO A 427 -26.57 22.29 29.69
N GLY A 428 -27.75 22.85 29.41
CA GLY A 428 -27.90 24.23 28.90
C GLY A 428 -27.70 24.42 27.39
N VAL A 429 -27.51 23.35 26.62
CA VAL A 429 -27.47 23.41 25.14
C VAL A 429 -28.89 23.31 24.55
N ARG A 430 -29.20 24.18 23.58
CA ARG A 430 -30.52 24.32 22.93
C ARG A 430 -30.43 24.25 21.40
N VAL A 431 -31.53 23.87 20.74
CA VAL A 431 -31.70 23.91 19.27
C VAL A 431 -32.87 24.83 18.94
N GLY A 432 -32.58 26.01 18.39
CA GLY A 432 -33.59 27.05 18.29
C GLY A 432 -34.15 27.39 19.69
N PRO A 433 -35.49 27.46 19.85
CA PRO A 433 -36.12 27.67 21.16
C PRO A 433 -36.20 26.40 22.05
N VAL A 434 -35.71 25.24 21.62
CA VAL A 434 -35.94 23.95 22.29
C VAL A 434 -34.73 23.54 23.14
N ASP A 435 -34.93 23.27 24.44
CA ASP A 435 -33.88 22.73 25.33
C ASP A 435 -33.71 21.21 25.16
N ILE A 436 -32.46 20.79 24.95
CA ILE A 436 -32.08 19.38 24.74
C ILE A 436 -31.00 18.90 25.72
N GLY A 437 -30.63 19.70 26.72
CA GLY A 437 -29.64 19.32 27.73
C GLY A 437 -30.03 18.06 28.51
N PHE A 438 -29.03 17.30 28.97
CA PHE A 438 -29.14 16.00 29.68
C PHE A 438 -29.77 14.83 28.90
N ARG A 439 -30.43 15.11 27.78
CA ARG A 439 -31.02 14.08 26.93
C ARG A 439 -29.93 13.32 26.18
N THR A 440 -30.18 12.04 25.93
CA THR A 440 -29.39 11.27 24.97
C THR A 440 -29.59 11.82 23.56
N ARG A 441 -28.65 11.56 22.65
CA ARG A 441 -28.79 11.97 21.25
C ARG A 441 -30.09 11.44 20.62
N ALA A 442 -30.45 10.19 20.95
CA ALA A 442 -31.70 9.58 20.49
C ALA A 442 -32.96 10.24 21.08
N GLU A 443 -32.96 10.60 22.37
CA GLU A 443 -34.07 11.32 23.01
C GLU A 443 -34.24 12.73 22.45
N ALA A 444 -33.14 13.46 22.25
CA ALA A 444 -33.15 14.81 21.69
C ALA A 444 -33.64 14.81 20.23
N SER A 445 -33.20 13.83 19.43
CA SER A 445 -33.63 13.69 18.04
C SER A 445 -35.13 13.36 17.91
N ARG A 446 -35.64 12.46 18.77
CA ARG A 446 -37.08 12.12 18.83
C ARG A 446 -37.94 13.33 19.20
N GLU A 447 -37.51 14.14 20.15
CA GLU A 447 -38.23 15.35 20.56
C GLU A 447 -38.31 16.38 19.42
N LEU A 448 -37.17 16.67 18.78
CA LEU A 448 -37.12 17.62 17.68
C LEU A 448 -37.97 17.15 16.49
N THR A 449 -37.93 15.86 16.17
CA THR A 449 -38.75 15.24 15.11
C THR A 449 -40.24 15.35 15.43
N ARG A 450 -40.64 15.11 16.68
CA ARG A 450 -42.03 15.24 17.13
C ARG A 450 -42.56 16.67 16.96
N LEU A 451 -41.77 17.68 17.31
CA LEU A 451 -42.15 19.09 17.19
C LEU A 451 -42.31 19.54 15.73
N LEU A 452 -41.47 19.02 14.82
CA LEU A 452 -41.57 19.32 13.39
C LEU A 452 -42.75 18.58 12.72
N ALA A 453 -43.12 17.40 13.20
CA ALA A 453 -44.19 16.58 12.61
C ALA A 453 -45.61 17.02 13.02
N ARG A 454 -45.82 17.46 14.26
CA ARG A 454 -47.17 17.72 14.82
C ARG A 454 -47.75 19.11 14.50
N ARG A 455 -46.99 20.02 13.89
CA ARG A 455 -47.43 21.42 13.69
C ARG A 455 -48.09 21.64 12.32
N ARG A 456 -49.06 22.57 12.30
CA ARG A 456 -49.80 22.98 11.08
C ARG A 456 -48.86 23.54 10.00
N PRO A 457 -49.21 23.44 8.71
CA PRO A 457 -48.41 24.02 7.62
C PRO A 457 -48.24 25.53 7.77
N ILE A 458 -47.05 26.05 7.43
CA ILE A 458 -46.71 27.48 7.41
C ILE A 458 -46.86 28.04 5.99
N LEU A 459 -47.35 29.26 5.86
CA LEU A 459 -47.45 29.97 4.59
C LEU A 459 -46.13 30.67 4.24
N LEU A 460 -45.52 30.30 3.11
CA LEU A 460 -44.34 30.93 2.53
C LEU A 460 -44.75 31.96 1.46
N VAL A 461 -44.27 33.19 1.55
CA VAL A 461 -44.69 34.31 0.68
C VAL A 461 -43.48 35.02 0.06
N THR A 462 -43.57 35.41 -1.23
CA THR A 462 -42.55 36.28 -1.87
C THR A 462 -42.64 37.73 -1.39
N PRO A 463 -41.53 38.51 -1.41
CA PRO A 463 -41.56 39.90 -0.96
C PRO A 463 -42.58 40.79 -1.70
N ASP A 464 -42.86 40.47 -2.96
CA ASP A 464 -43.84 41.17 -3.81
C ASP A 464 -45.25 40.55 -3.78
N GLY A 465 -45.47 39.53 -2.95
CA GLY A 465 -46.76 38.85 -2.79
C GLY A 465 -47.21 38.00 -3.99
N SER A 466 -46.41 37.94 -5.06
CA SER A 466 -46.75 37.27 -6.32
C SER A 466 -46.86 35.74 -6.21
N HIS A 467 -46.19 35.13 -5.21
CA HIS A 467 -46.28 33.70 -4.94
C HIS A 467 -46.52 33.41 -3.45
N LYS A 468 -47.42 32.45 -3.21
CA LYS A 468 -47.76 31.92 -1.88
C LYS A 468 -47.76 30.39 -1.92
N ALA A 469 -47.17 29.75 -0.92
CA ALA A 469 -47.13 28.29 -0.84
C ALA A 469 -47.22 27.78 0.60
N LYS A 470 -47.89 26.65 0.82
CA LYS A 470 -47.92 26.00 2.14
C LYS A 470 -46.74 25.03 2.26
N VAL A 471 -46.02 25.11 3.36
CA VAL A 471 -44.89 24.22 3.69
C VAL A 471 -45.28 23.41 4.93
N ASN A 472 -44.95 22.12 4.97
CA ASN A 472 -45.14 21.26 6.14
C ASN A 472 -43.81 21.11 6.92
N GLY A 473 -43.87 21.00 8.25
CA GLY A 473 -42.66 20.89 9.07
C GLY A 473 -41.85 19.62 8.76
N SER A 474 -42.54 18.51 8.49
CA SER A 474 -41.94 17.25 8.02
C SER A 474 -41.23 17.37 6.65
N SER A 475 -41.62 18.34 5.82
CA SER A 475 -41.03 18.54 4.49
C SER A 475 -39.75 19.37 4.53
N LEU A 476 -39.41 20.02 5.64
CA LEU A 476 -38.23 20.89 5.74
C LEU A 476 -36.90 20.14 5.64
N GLY A 477 -36.89 18.81 5.73
CA GLY A 477 -35.68 18.00 5.62
C GLY A 477 -34.62 18.36 6.66
N VAL A 478 -35.07 18.77 7.86
CA VAL A 478 -34.18 18.99 9.00
C VAL A 478 -33.59 17.64 9.38
N ASP A 479 -32.28 17.53 9.22
CA ASP A 479 -31.53 16.37 9.67
C ASP A 479 -31.37 16.48 11.19
N THR A 480 -32.38 16.00 11.90
CA THR A 480 -32.44 16.07 13.36
C THR A 480 -31.24 15.37 13.97
N ALA A 481 -30.78 14.26 13.39
CA ALA A 481 -29.56 13.57 13.83
C ALA A 481 -28.33 14.48 13.73
N ARG A 482 -28.11 15.14 12.59
CA ARG A 482 -26.97 16.05 12.40
C ARG A 482 -27.02 17.29 13.30
N VAL A 483 -28.19 17.87 13.51
CA VAL A 483 -28.33 19.05 14.38
C VAL A 483 -28.07 18.67 15.84
N ILE A 484 -28.55 17.50 16.27
CA ILE A 484 -28.25 16.96 17.60
C ILE A 484 -26.78 16.60 17.75
N GLU A 485 -26.12 16.09 16.70
CA GLU A 485 -24.69 15.83 16.73
C GLU A 485 -23.88 17.14 16.89
N ALA A 486 -24.26 18.21 16.17
CA ALA A 486 -23.64 19.53 16.35
C ALA A 486 -23.83 20.08 17.78
N ALA A 487 -24.99 19.82 18.39
CA ALA A 487 -25.26 20.19 19.78
C ALA A 487 -24.46 19.35 20.78
N TYR A 488 -24.32 18.05 20.51
CA TYR A 488 -23.48 17.16 21.29
C TYR A 488 -22.01 17.60 21.25
N LEU A 489 -21.49 18.10 20.12
CA LEU A 489 -20.09 18.52 20.03
C LEU A 489 -19.72 19.80 20.80
N LYS A 490 -20.70 20.59 21.29
CA LYS A 490 -20.44 21.80 22.10
C LYS A 490 -19.76 21.44 23.42
N GLY A 491 -18.64 22.12 23.76
CA GLY A 491 -17.87 21.80 24.96
C GLY A 491 -17.09 20.48 24.89
N ARG A 492 -17.05 19.81 23.73
CA ARG A 492 -16.27 18.58 23.47
C ARG A 492 -15.10 18.81 22.51
N THR A 493 -15.07 19.95 21.82
CA THR A 493 -14.09 20.26 20.78
C THR A 493 -13.18 21.43 21.18
N GLY A 494 -11.95 21.45 20.68
CA GLY A 494 -10.95 22.49 21.00
C GLY A 494 -10.09 22.20 22.24
N ALA A 495 -9.21 23.15 22.58
CA ALA A 495 -8.31 23.04 23.73
C ALA A 495 -9.06 22.97 25.07
N LEU A 496 -8.46 22.31 26.06
CA LEU A 496 -9.09 22.03 27.36
C LEU A 496 -9.69 23.28 28.05
N PRO A 497 -9.01 24.46 28.11
CA PRO A 497 -9.59 25.65 28.75
C PRO A 497 -10.85 26.13 28.03
N ARG A 498 -10.87 26.06 26.69
CA ARG A 498 -12.03 26.43 25.88
C ARG A 498 -13.19 25.47 26.09
N ARG A 499 -12.94 24.16 26.19
CA ARG A 499 -13.97 23.16 26.48
C ARG A 499 -14.65 23.43 27.81
N VAL A 500 -13.87 23.71 28.85
CA VAL A 500 -14.39 24.04 30.20
C VAL A 500 -15.19 25.34 30.15
N ALA A 501 -14.67 26.38 29.49
CA ALA A 501 -15.37 27.65 29.33
C ALA A 501 -16.71 27.49 28.57
N GLU A 502 -16.74 26.74 27.47
CA GLU A 502 -17.96 26.48 26.71
C GLU A 502 -19.00 25.70 27.52
N ARG A 503 -18.58 24.73 28.35
CA ARG A 503 -19.48 24.00 29.25
C ARG A 503 -20.05 24.91 30.34
N LEU A 504 -19.23 25.80 30.91
CA LEU A 504 -19.66 26.74 31.93
C LEU A 504 -20.63 27.79 31.35
N VAL A 505 -20.36 28.29 30.14
CA VAL A 505 -21.25 29.21 29.42
C VAL A 505 -22.58 28.54 29.09
N ALA A 506 -22.57 27.30 28.59
CA ALA A 506 -23.78 26.54 28.33
C ALA A 506 -24.62 26.38 29.61
N LEU A 507 -23.99 26.01 30.74
CA LEU A 507 -24.66 25.83 32.02
C LEU A 507 -25.26 27.13 32.59
N THR A 508 -24.55 28.25 32.47
CA THR A 508 -24.91 29.52 33.13
C THR A 508 -25.76 30.46 32.27
N ARG A 509 -25.52 30.51 30.95
CA ARG A 509 -26.17 31.45 30.01
C ARG A 509 -26.98 30.76 28.92
N GLY A 510 -26.88 29.44 28.79
CA GLY A 510 -27.40 28.70 27.67
C GLY A 510 -26.53 28.83 26.42
N THR A 511 -26.61 27.84 25.52
CA THR A 511 -25.94 27.91 24.21
C THR A 511 -26.84 27.35 23.13
N GLU A 512 -27.12 28.15 22.11
CA GLU A 512 -27.99 27.77 20.98
C GLU A 512 -27.17 27.19 19.82
N VAL A 513 -27.71 26.13 19.21
CA VAL A 513 -27.16 25.45 18.04
C VAL A 513 -28.10 25.70 16.86
N GLY A 514 -27.54 26.19 15.75
CA GLY A 514 -28.31 26.49 14.56
C GLY A 514 -28.95 25.25 13.94
N VAL A 515 -30.17 25.40 13.43
CA VAL A 515 -30.88 24.34 12.74
C VAL A 515 -30.52 24.35 11.26
N GLY A 516 -29.98 23.24 10.75
CA GLY A 516 -29.57 23.10 9.36
C GLY A 516 -29.94 21.71 8.82
N GLY A 517 -30.45 21.66 7.59
CA GLY A 517 -30.86 20.42 6.95
C GLY A 517 -30.94 20.57 5.42
N LYS A 518 -30.90 19.44 4.72
CA LYS A 518 -31.15 19.41 3.27
C LYS A 518 -32.66 19.25 3.07
N PRO A 519 -33.37 20.24 2.51
CA PRO A 519 -34.80 20.14 2.31
C PRO A 519 -35.19 18.90 1.53
N ALA A 520 -36.27 18.24 1.94
CA ALA A 520 -36.82 17.10 1.22
C ALA A 520 -37.12 17.48 -0.24
N ALA A 521 -37.19 16.49 -1.13
CA ALA A 521 -37.39 16.73 -2.56
C ALA A 521 -38.58 17.66 -2.86
N GLY A 522 -39.69 17.53 -2.12
CA GLY A 522 -40.86 18.41 -2.21
C GLY A 522 -40.55 19.87 -1.87
N THR A 523 -39.91 20.15 -0.73
CA THR A 523 -39.51 21.52 -0.34
C THR A 523 -38.44 22.09 -1.26
N LYS A 524 -37.52 21.25 -1.75
CA LYS A 524 -36.51 21.65 -2.73
C LYS A 524 -37.15 22.02 -4.06
N SER A 525 -38.15 21.26 -4.52
CA SER A 525 -38.93 21.56 -5.73
C SER A 525 -39.70 22.86 -5.56
N LEU A 526 -40.36 23.05 -4.40
CA LEU A 526 -41.09 24.26 -4.08
C LEU A 526 -40.17 25.50 -4.04
N LEU A 527 -39.02 25.41 -3.38
CA LEU A 527 -38.04 26.51 -3.34
C LEU A 527 -37.37 26.74 -4.69
N ARG A 528 -37.32 25.76 -5.59
CA ARG A 528 -36.91 25.99 -6.99
C ARG A 528 -37.98 26.74 -7.76
N GLN A 529 -39.25 26.40 -7.57
CA GLN A 529 -40.36 27.12 -8.20
C GLN A 529 -40.42 28.58 -7.72
N VAL A 530 -40.36 28.80 -6.40
CA VAL A 530 -40.29 30.14 -5.80
C VAL A 530 -38.97 30.83 -6.15
N GLY A 531 -37.86 30.10 -6.22
CA GLY A 531 -36.58 30.63 -6.66
C GLY A 531 -36.62 31.13 -8.11
N GLY A 532 -37.30 30.40 -9.00
CA GLY A 532 -37.48 30.77 -10.41
C GLY A 532 -38.32 32.02 -10.60
N SER A 533 -39.38 32.21 -9.80
CA SER A 533 -40.21 33.42 -9.89
C SER A 533 -39.49 34.67 -9.36
N VAL A 534 -38.52 34.49 -8.46
CA VAL A 534 -37.76 35.59 -7.86
C VAL A 534 -36.45 35.88 -8.61
N TYR A 535 -35.84 34.87 -9.25
CA TYR A 535 -34.52 34.97 -9.88
C TYR A 535 -34.48 35.96 -11.04
N ARG A 536 -33.48 36.84 -11.01
CA ARG A 536 -33.07 37.69 -12.14
C ARG A 536 -31.54 37.63 -12.22
N PRO A 537 -30.92 37.21 -13.35
CA PRO A 537 -29.47 37.19 -13.47
C PRO A 537 -28.90 38.63 -13.44
N ALA A 538 -27.70 38.79 -12.86
CA ALA A 538 -26.92 39.99 -13.08
C ALA A 538 -26.31 39.94 -14.49
N ALA A 539 -26.18 41.09 -15.15
CA ALA A 539 -25.53 41.22 -16.44
C ALA A 539 -24.34 42.16 -16.31
N ASP A 540 -23.15 41.71 -16.71
CA ASP A 540 -21.93 42.51 -16.72
C ASP A 540 -21.96 43.56 -17.82
N ALA A 541 -21.25 44.67 -17.60
CA ALA A 541 -21.00 45.63 -18.66
C ALA A 541 -20.08 45.03 -19.73
N SER A 542 -20.35 45.30 -21.01
CA SER A 542 -19.57 44.75 -22.13
C SER A 542 -19.43 45.73 -23.28
N PHE A 543 -18.40 45.53 -24.10
CA PHE A 543 -18.14 46.35 -25.28
C PHE A 543 -18.77 45.72 -26.52
N VAL A 544 -19.36 46.56 -27.36
CA VAL A 544 -19.97 46.16 -28.63
C VAL A 544 -19.40 47.02 -29.74
N TYR A 545 -19.03 46.41 -30.86
CA TYR A 545 -18.62 47.13 -32.06
C TYR A 545 -19.82 47.29 -32.99
N ARG A 546 -20.27 48.53 -33.25
CA ARG A 546 -21.38 48.82 -34.17
C ARG A 546 -21.04 50.04 -35.03
N ARG A 547 -21.34 49.95 -36.33
CA ARG A 547 -21.20 51.07 -37.30
C ARG A 547 -19.81 51.76 -37.27
N GLY A 548 -18.74 50.98 -37.06
CA GLY A 548 -17.37 51.51 -37.03
C GLY A 548 -16.92 52.09 -35.69
N GLN A 549 -17.73 51.99 -34.63
CA GLN A 549 -17.40 52.52 -33.29
C GLN A 549 -17.62 51.46 -32.20
N VAL A 550 -16.86 51.56 -31.11
CA VAL A 550 -17.05 50.76 -29.89
C VAL A 550 -17.99 51.50 -28.95
N SER A 551 -19.02 50.82 -28.45
CA SER A 551 -19.98 51.35 -27.47
C SER A 551 -20.11 50.43 -26.26
N LEU A 552 -20.52 50.99 -25.11
CA LEU A 552 -20.75 50.24 -23.88
C LEU A 552 -22.21 49.75 -23.77
N LEU A 553 -22.39 48.47 -23.45
CA LEU A 553 -23.65 47.93 -22.93
C LEU A 553 -23.57 47.90 -21.41
N GLY A 554 -24.44 48.65 -20.73
CA GLY A 554 -24.39 48.81 -19.28
C GLY A 554 -24.76 47.55 -18.48
N SER A 555 -24.19 47.45 -17.28
CA SER A 555 -24.47 46.37 -16.32
C SER A 555 -25.89 46.47 -15.75
N LYS A 556 -26.46 45.33 -15.33
CA LYS A 556 -27.77 45.25 -14.66
C LYS A 556 -27.68 44.40 -13.40
N PRO A 557 -28.17 44.87 -12.23
CA PRO A 557 -28.20 44.07 -11.01
C PRO A 557 -29.24 42.96 -11.14
N GLY A 558 -28.88 41.80 -10.60
CA GLY A 558 -29.76 40.65 -10.47
C GLY A 558 -30.24 40.45 -9.04
N ARG A 559 -30.99 39.38 -8.83
CA ARG A 559 -31.39 38.89 -7.51
C ARG A 559 -31.60 37.39 -7.55
N LYS A 560 -31.39 36.71 -6.43
CA LYS A 560 -31.67 35.28 -6.28
C LYS A 560 -32.30 34.98 -4.93
N LEU A 561 -33.01 33.86 -4.84
CA LEU A 561 -33.48 33.35 -3.56
C LEU A 561 -32.28 32.98 -2.66
N ASN A 562 -32.29 33.47 -1.43
CA ASN A 562 -31.40 32.98 -0.39
C ASN A 562 -31.99 31.70 0.21
N TYR A 563 -31.62 30.57 -0.38
CA TYR A 563 -32.12 29.25 0.01
C TYR A 563 -31.85 28.94 1.49
N GLY A 564 -30.63 29.23 1.96
CA GLY A 564 -30.21 28.92 3.32
C GLY A 564 -31.00 29.71 4.37
N GLN A 565 -31.09 31.02 4.18
CA GLN A 565 -31.79 31.91 5.10
C GLN A 565 -33.30 31.67 5.07
N THR A 566 -33.88 31.36 3.91
CA THR A 566 -35.30 31.00 3.78
C THR A 566 -35.62 29.70 4.54
N ILE A 567 -34.79 28.65 4.40
CA ILE A 567 -34.96 27.38 5.16
C ILE A 567 -34.76 27.59 6.65
N HIS A 568 -33.79 28.41 7.04
CA HIS A 568 -33.52 28.74 8.44
C HIS A 568 -34.73 29.44 9.08
N SER A 569 -35.23 30.51 8.46
CA SER A 569 -36.43 31.24 8.91
C SER A 569 -37.67 30.34 8.98
N LEU A 570 -37.87 29.47 7.98
CA LEU A 570 -38.95 28.47 8.00
C LEU A 570 -38.83 27.51 9.18
N THR A 571 -37.63 27.00 9.44
CA THR A 571 -37.41 26.02 10.51
C THR A 571 -37.60 26.63 11.90
N TYR A 572 -37.12 27.84 12.12
CA TYR A 572 -37.38 28.60 13.34
C TYR A 572 -38.87 28.91 13.53
N ALA A 573 -39.55 29.28 12.45
CA ALA A 573 -40.99 29.52 12.45
C ALA A 573 -41.77 28.26 12.85
N PHE A 574 -41.37 27.07 12.37
CA PHE A 574 -41.95 25.81 12.82
C PHE A 574 -41.67 25.52 14.30
N LEU A 575 -40.43 25.66 14.77
CA LEU A 575 -40.10 25.38 16.17
C LEU A 575 -40.79 26.33 17.15
N ARG A 576 -41.06 27.58 16.75
CA ARG A 576 -41.82 28.57 17.55
C ARG A 576 -43.33 28.43 17.41
N GLY A 577 -43.83 28.00 16.25
CA GLY A 577 -45.27 27.92 15.97
C GLY A 577 -45.85 29.11 15.22
N SER A 578 -45.04 29.80 14.42
CA SER A 578 -45.50 30.88 13.55
C SER A 578 -46.37 30.33 12.40
N THR A 579 -47.15 31.20 11.77
CA THR A 579 -48.10 30.83 10.70
C THR A 579 -47.67 31.27 9.29
N THR A 580 -46.78 32.28 9.18
CA THR A 580 -46.32 32.85 7.90
C THR A 580 -44.82 33.18 7.95
N VAL A 581 -44.11 33.01 6.82
CA VAL A 581 -42.71 33.39 6.61
C VAL A 581 -42.53 34.00 5.21
N THR A 582 -41.87 35.15 5.12
CA THR A 582 -41.47 35.76 3.84
C THR A 582 -40.12 35.19 3.38
N VAL A 583 -39.97 34.85 2.10
CA VAL A 583 -38.68 34.37 1.56
C VAL A 583 -37.63 35.48 1.54
N THR A 584 -36.37 35.09 1.76
CA THR A 584 -35.24 36.03 1.72
C THR A 584 -34.57 36.01 0.35
N VAL A 585 -34.19 37.18 -0.16
CA VAL A 585 -33.56 37.35 -1.48
C VAL A 585 -32.21 38.05 -1.34
N ASP A 586 -31.20 37.53 -2.04
CA ASP A 586 -29.89 38.16 -2.12
C ASP A 586 -29.79 39.00 -3.40
N PRO A 587 -29.24 40.22 -3.35
CA PRO A 587 -28.85 40.91 -4.57
C PRO A 587 -27.72 40.16 -5.28
N LEU A 588 -27.75 40.16 -6.61
CA LEU A 588 -26.64 39.72 -7.45
C LEU A 588 -26.03 40.97 -8.09
N HIS A 589 -24.78 41.24 -7.74
CA HIS A 589 -24.04 42.35 -8.33
C HIS A 589 -23.34 41.89 -9.61
N PRO A 590 -23.32 42.71 -10.67
CA PRO A 590 -22.47 42.45 -11.82
C PRO A 590 -21.00 42.47 -11.40
N LEU A 591 -20.18 41.61 -12.02
CA LEU A 591 -18.73 41.53 -11.80
C LEU A 591 -17.99 42.71 -12.42
N VAL A 592 -18.57 43.28 -13.48
CA VAL A 592 -18.08 44.49 -14.13
C VAL A 592 -19.22 45.49 -14.16
N THR A 593 -19.06 46.57 -13.43
CA THR A 593 -20.04 47.65 -13.40
C THR A 593 -19.95 48.51 -14.66
N THR A 594 -21.03 49.24 -14.95
CA THR A 594 -21.06 50.21 -16.06
C THR A 594 -19.98 51.29 -15.89
N GLU A 595 -19.69 51.69 -14.65
CA GLU A 595 -18.71 52.72 -14.33
C GLU A 595 -17.27 52.23 -14.56
N GLU A 596 -16.93 51.03 -14.10
CA GLU A 596 -15.61 50.45 -14.36
C GLU A 596 -15.34 50.24 -15.85
N ALA A 597 -16.36 49.78 -16.59
CA ALA A 597 -16.22 49.55 -18.02
C ALA A 597 -16.19 50.86 -18.84
N SER A 598 -16.81 51.95 -18.39
CA SER A 598 -16.75 53.24 -19.10
C SER A 598 -15.36 53.87 -19.03
N VAL A 599 -14.66 53.74 -17.89
CA VAL A 599 -13.25 54.16 -17.76
C VAL A 599 -12.36 53.37 -18.72
N ALA A 600 -12.45 52.04 -18.71
CA ALA A 600 -11.66 51.21 -19.62
C ALA A 600 -11.97 51.42 -21.11
N LEU A 601 -13.22 51.76 -21.44
CA LEU A 601 -13.62 52.07 -22.81
C LEU A 601 -12.80 53.23 -23.37
N LEU A 602 -12.75 54.33 -22.62
CA LEU A 602 -12.10 55.56 -23.04
C LEU A 602 -10.57 55.48 -22.94
N ASP A 603 -10.05 54.90 -21.85
CA ASP A 603 -8.60 54.83 -21.57
C ASP A 603 -7.85 53.91 -22.55
N ARG A 604 -8.44 52.76 -22.91
CA ARG A 604 -7.73 51.70 -23.66
C ARG A 604 -8.46 51.23 -24.89
N VAL A 605 -9.72 50.83 -24.75
CA VAL A 605 -10.40 50.06 -25.79
C VAL A 605 -10.62 50.87 -27.06
N VAL A 606 -11.04 52.13 -26.94
CA VAL A 606 -11.17 53.04 -28.08
C VAL A 606 -9.81 53.28 -28.76
N PRO A 607 -8.74 53.72 -28.06
CA PRO A 607 -7.41 53.86 -28.66
C PRO A 607 -6.88 52.59 -29.36
N TRP A 608 -7.03 51.43 -28.71
CA TRP A 608 -6.57 50.14 -29.25
C TRP A 608 -7.28 49.76 -30.54
N THR A 609 -8.56 50.09 -30.69
CA THR A 609 -9.40 49.63 -31.82
C THR A 609 -9.49 50.62 -32.99
N THR A 610 -8.61 51.63 -33.04
CA THR A 610 -8.57 52.62 -34.13
C THR A 610 -8.09 52.06 -35.47
N ARG A 611 -7.32 50.97 -35.48
CA ARG A 611 -6.74 50.34 -36.69
C ARG A 611 -6.37 48.87 -36.43
N ASP A 612 -5.92 48.17 -37.47
CA ASP A 612 -5.50 46.77 -37.39
C ASP A 612 -4.25 46.58 -36.50
N ALA A 613 -4.29 45.59 -35.61
CA ALA A 613 -3.12 45.16 -34.82
C ALA A 613 -2.37 44.02 -35.52
N VAL A 614 -1.09 44.21 -35.82
CA VAL A 614 -0.24 43.29 -36.58
C VAL A 614 0.73 42.56 -35.66
N LEU A 615 0.63 41.23 -35.64
CA LEU A 615 1.53 40.32 -34.93
C LEU A 615 2.49 39.65 -35.90
N ARG A 616 3.79 39.67 -35.58
CA ARG A 616 4.86 39.20 -36.48
C ARG A 616 5.72 38.11 -35.89
N PHE A 617 6.13 37.16 -36.74
CA PHE A 617 7.21 36.21 -36.48
C PHE A 617 8.02 35.97 -37.76
N GLY A 618 9.25 36.50 -37.83
CA GLY A 618 10.06 36.46 -39.03
C GLY A 618 9.35 37.12 -40.22
N LYS A 619 9.16 36.39 -41.33
CA LYS A 619 8.44 36.86 -42.52
C LYS A 619 6.91 36.69 -42.43
N GLN A 620 6.41 35.99 -41.42
CA GLN A 620 4.98 35.71 -41.25
C GLN A 620 4.32 36.81 -40.41
N ARG A 621 3.09 37.19 -40.75
CA ARG A 621 2.29 38.17 -40.01
C ARG A 621 0.81 37.79 -39.94
N VAL A 622 0.13 38.21 -38.88
CA VAL A 622 -1.33 38.15 -38.72
C VAL A 622 -1.83 39.54 -38.32
N ALA A 623 -2.86 40.04 -39.01
CA ALA A 623 -3.52 41.30 -38.67
C ALA A 623 -4.87 41.01 -37.99
N LEU A 624 -5.11 41.62 -36.83
CA LEU A 624 -6.38 41.61 -36.12
C LEU A 624 -7.12 42.90 -36.43
N LYS A 625 -8.23 42.79 -37.18
CA LYS A 625 -9.12 43.94 -37.43
C LYS A 625 -9.75 44.42 -36.12
N PRO A 626 -10.23 45.69 -36.01
CA PRO A 626 -10.83 46.20 -34.79
C PRO A 626 -11.88 45.31 -34.11
N PRO A 627 -12.82 44.65 -34.82
CA PRO A 627 -13.76 43.72 -34.17
C PRO A 627 -13.08 42.46 -33.61
N GLN A 628 -12.03 41.97 -34.28
CA GLN A 628 -11.25 40.82 -33.83
C GLN A 628 -10.37 41.21 -32.64
N LEU A 629 -9.77 42.40 -32.66
CA LEU A 629 -9.02 42.93 -31.53
C LEU A 629 -9.93 43.12 -30.31
N LEU A 630 -11.12 43.70 -30.49
CA LEU A 630 -12.11 43.82 -29.42
C LEU A 630 -12.51 42.45 -28.86
N SER A 631 -12.64 41.43 -29.72
CA SER A 631 -12.99 40.07 -29.30
C SER A 631 -11.97 39.42 -28.38
N VAL A 632 -10.70 39.88 -28.41
CA VAL A 632 -9.64 39.38 -27.51
C VAL A 632 -9.47 40.23 -26.26
N VAL A 633 -10.22 41.32 -26.10
CA VAL A 633 -10.21 42.12 -24.87
C VAL A 633 -11.06 41.46 -23.78
N SER A 634 -10.56 41.50 -22.56
CA SER A 634 -11.29 41.15 -21.34
C SER A 634 -11.15 42.28 -20.33
N LEU A 635 -12.15 42.46 -19.47
CA LEU A 635 -12.05 43.35 -18.32
C LEU A 635 -11.62 42.56 -17.09
N ARG A 636 -10.57 43.01 -16.39
CA ARG A 636 -10.09 42.42 -15.14
C ARG A 636 -9.94 43.53 -14.10
N GLY A 637 -10.82 43.52 -13.09
CA GLY A 637 -10.87 44.59 -12.08
C GLY A 637 -11.07 45.98 -12.68
N GLY A 638 -11.95 46.08 -13.69
CA GLY A 638 -12.20 47.33 -14.41
C GLY A 638 -11.14 47.75 -15.42
N ILE A 639 -10.03 47.00 -15.57
CA ILE A 639 -8.97 47.32 -16.54
C ILE A 639 -9.11 46.45 -17.79
N ALA A 640 -9.08 47.08 -18.98
CA ALA A 640 -9.01 46.34 -20.24
C ALA A 640 -7.63 45.70 -20.42
N VAL A 641 -7.63 44.40 -20.74
CA VAL A 641 -6.43 43.60 -21.01
C VAL A 641 -6.61 42.75 -22.26
N ILE A 642 -5.49 42.42 -22.92
CA ILE A 642 -5.49 41.43 -24.01
C ILE A 642 -5.49 40.03 -23.41
N ASP A 643 -6.56 39.28 -23.67
CA ASP A 643 -6.73 37.93 -23.15
C ASP A 643 -6.02 36.90 -24.02
N ALA A 644 -4.99 36.26 -23.46
CA ALA A 644 -4.20 35.25 -24.15
C ALA A 644 -5.04 34.07 -24.66
N SER A 645 -6.09 33.67 -23.93
CA SER A 645 -6.94 32.55 -24.33
C SER A 645 -7.76 32.87 -25.57
N LYS A 646 -8.29 34.10 -25.63
CA LYS A 646 -9.04 34.62 -26.78
C LYS A 646 -8.13 34.97 -27.96
N LEU A 647 -6.87 35.35 -27.69
CA LEU A 647 -5.87 35.61 -28.73
C LEU A 647 -5.38 34.32 -29.42
N SER A 648 -5.30 33.21 -28.68
CA SER A 648 -4.73 31.93 -29.15
C SER A 648 -5.26 31.44 -30.52
N PRO A 649 -6.58 31.44 -30.80
CA PRO A 649 -7.12 31.00 -32.10
C PRO A 649 -6.58 31.81 -33.28
N HIS A 650 -6.29 33.09 -33.07
CA HIS A 650 -5.75 33.98 -34.11
C HIS A 650 -4.26 33.74 -34.40
N LEU A 651 -3.55 33.03 -33.54
CA LEU A 651 -2.09 32.80 -33.66
C LEU A 651 -1.73 31.50 -34.37
N ALA A 652 -2.70 30.77 -34.95
CA ALA A 652 -2.49 29.44 -35.49
C ALA A 652 -1.37 29.37 -36.56
N SER A 653 -1.32 30.33 -37.49
CA SER A 653 -0.28 30.41 -38.52
C SER A 653 1.11 30.71 -37.93
N LEU A 654 1.19 31.72 -37.05
CA LEU A 654 2.44 32.11 -36.37
C LEU A 654 2.96 31.00 -35.47
N ARG A 655 2.07 30.25 -34.81
CA ARG A 655 2.42 29.09 -33.98
C ARG A 655 3.09 27.99 -34.81
N ARG A 656 2.56 27.68 -35.99
CA ARG A 656 3.19 26.71 -36.92
C ARG A 656 4.55 27.21 -37.42
N ALA A 657 4.65 28.50 -37.75
CA ALA A 657 5.90 29.10 -38.21
C ALA A 657 6.99 29.15 -37.12
N ALA A 658 6.59 29.35 -35.85
CA ALA A 658 7.51 29.42 -34.72
C ALA A 658 7.99 28.06 -34.19
N TYR A 659 7.20 27.01 -34.41
CA TYR A 659 7.46 25.71 -33.82
C TYR A 659 8.69 25.01 -34.41
N ARG A 660 9.60 24.58 -33.54
CA ARG A 660 10.75 23.73 -33.87
C ARG A 660 10.87 22.64 -32.81
N SER A 661 10.93 21.37 -33.22
CA SER A 661 11.08 20.26 -32.27
C SER A 661 12.48 20.23 -31.65
N PRO A 662 12.61 19.86 -30.36
CA PRO A 662 13.92 19.67 -29.74
C PRO A 662 14.66 18.47 -30.35
N VAL A 663 15.99 18.52 -30.34
CA VAL A 663 16.88 17.44 -30.78
C VAL A 663 17.55 16.81 -29.56
N ASN A 664 17.29 15.52 -29.33
CA ASN A 664 17.88 14.76 -28.22
C ASN A 664 19.34 14.37 -28.49
N SER A 665 20.11 14.22 -27.41
CA SER A 665 21.43 13.58 -27.45
C SER A 665 21.31 12.06 -27.39
N TYR A 666 22.20 11.36 -28.10
CA TYR A 666 22.33 9.90 -28.11
C TYR A 666 23.80 9.50 -28.04
N PHE A 667 24.08 8.33 -27.48
CA PHE A 667 25.39 7.71 -27.63
C PHE A 667 25.62 7.19 -29.05
N ARG A 668 26.85 7.37 -29.53
CA ARG A 668 27.41 6.82 -30.76
C ARG A 668 28.79 6.23 -30.45
N VAL A 669 29.30 5.39 -31.35
CA VAL A 669 30.62 4.78 -31.22
C VAL A 669 31.41 5.00 -32.51
N SER A 670 32.61 5.56 -32.39
CA SER A 670 33.60 5.68 -33.46
C SER A 670 34.94 5.15 -32.97
N GLY A 671 35.61 4.27 -33.72
CA GLY A 671 36.92 3.72 -33.33
C GLY A 671 36.97 3.10 -31.93
N ASN A 672 35.92 2.39 -31.49
CA ASN A 672 35.75 1.86 -30.12
C ASN A 672 35.73 2.92 -29.00
N ARG A 673 35.44 4.19 -29.33
CA ARG A 673 35.22 5.25 -28.35
C ARG A 673 33.76 5.70 -28.39
N PRO A 674 33.04 5.65 -27.25
CA PRO A 674 31.70 6.20 -27.16
C PRO A 674 31.76 7.73 -27.18
N TYR A 675 30.83 8.38 -27.87
CA TYR A 675 30.65 9.84 -27.87
C TYR A 675 29.16 10.19 -27.93
N GLN A 676 28.81 11.38 -27.45
CA GLN A 676 27.44 11.88 -27.37
C GLN A 676 27.16 12.86 -28.53
N THR A 677 25.98 12.77 -29.15
CA THR A 677 25.56 13.78 -30.14
C THR A 677 25.16 15.09 -29.46
N GLN A 678 25.21 16.21 -30.19
CA GLN A 678 24.72 17.49 -29.67
C GLN A 678 23.19 17.45 -29.50
N SER A 679 22.70 17.90 -28.34
CA SER A 679 21.28 18.19 -28.12
C SER A 679 20.99 19.66 -28.44
N ARG A 680 19.80 19.97 -28.95
CA ARG A 680 19.36 21.36 -29.23
C ARG A 680 17.95 21.59 -28.70
N PRO A 681 17.70 22.68 -27.95
CA PRO A 681 16.34 23.04 -27.55
C PRO A 681 15.43 23.27 -28.74
N GLY A 682 14.17 22.87 -28.59
CA GLY A 682 13.09 23.24 -29.48
C GLY A 682 12.59 24.65 -29.18
N VAL A 683 11.63 25.13 -29.97
CA VAL A 683 10.99 26.43 -29.81
C VAL A 683 9.49 26.28 -30.01
N MET A 684 8.69 26.95 -29.19
CA MET A 684 7.25 27.12 -29.42
C MET A 684 6.80 28.55 -29.14
N LEU A 685 5.64 28.92 -29.66
CA LEU A 685 5.02 30.21 -29.37
C LEU A 685 4.61 30.30 -27.90
N ASP A 686 4.87 31.45 -27.28
CA ASP A 686 4.36 31.80 -25.96
C ASP A 686 3.18 32.76 -26.10
N THR A 687 1.97 32.21 -26.05
CA THR A 687 0.72 32.96 -26.23
C THR A 687 0.53 34.02 -25.15
N GLN A 688 0.90 33.71 -23.90
CA GLN A 688 0.69 34.64 -22.77
C GLN A 688 1.65 35.82 -22.86
N ALA A 689 2.93 35.56 -23.08
CA ALA A 689 3.90 36.63 -23.30
C ALA A 689 3.61 37.42 -24.59
N THR A 690 3.03 36.78 -25.61
CA THR A 690 2.57 37.47 -26.82
C THR A 690 1.42 38.43 -26.53
N ALA A 691 0.43 38.02 -25.74
CA ALA A 691 -0.69 38.89 -25.34
C ALA A 691 -0.19 40.09 -24.52
N GLN A 692 0.73 39.88 -23.57
CA GLN A 692 1.34 40.94 -22.78
C GLN A 692 2.13 41.92 -23.66
N ARG A 693 2.93 41.42 -24.62
CA ARG A 693 3.64 42.27 -25.57
C ARG A 693 2.69 43.07 -26.45
N LEU A 694 1.64 42.44 -26.97
CA LEU A 694 0.63 43.14 -27.77
C LEU A 694 -0.02 44.25 -26.95
N GLN A 695 -0.45 43.95 -25.72
CA GLN A 695 -1.04 44.95 -24.83
C GLN A 695 -0.09 46.12 -24.58
N ALA A 696 1.17 45.86 -24.21
CA ALA A 696 2.15 46.92 -23.94
C ALA A 696 2.43 47.79 -25.18
N ARG A 697 2.38 47.22 -26.39
CA ARG A 697 2.51 48.00 -27.64
C ARG A 697 1.28 48.86 -27.88
N LEU A 698 0.09 48.32 -27.69
CA LEU A 698 -1.17 49.05 -27.83
C LEU A 698 -1.29 50.19 -26.81
N ASP A 699 -0.89 49.95 -25.56
CA ASP A 699 -0.80 50.97 -24.50
C ASP A 699 0.16 52.12 -24.89
N ALA A 700 1.23 51.81 -25.62
CA ALA A 700 2.17 52.79 -26.16
C ALA A 700 1.73 53.40 -27.51
N GLY A 701 0.49 53.17 -27.95
CA GLY A 701 -0.05 53.69 -29.21
C GLY A 701 0.46 52.99 -30.48
N SER A 702 1.10 51.83 -30.35
CA SER A 702 1.60 51.05 -31.48
C SER A 702 0.81 49.76 -31.70
N HIS A 703 0.36 49.57 -32.93
CA HIS A 703 -0.37 48.39 -33.37
C HIS A 703 0.52 47.29 -33.95
N ASP A 704 1.84 47.36 -33.76
CA ASP A 704 2.78 46.34 -34.26
C ASP A 704 3.53 45.69 -33.08
N ALA A 705 3.46 44.35 -33.00
CA ALA A 705 4.14 43.58 -31.96
C ALA A 705 4.76 42.28 -32.51
N VAL A 706 5.99 42.00 -32.06
CA VAL A 706 6.67 40.72 -32.32
C VAL A 706 6.21 39.70 -31.29
N VAL A 707 5.76 38.54 -31.77
CA VAL A 707 5.27 37.48 -30.88
C VAL A 707 6.39 36.92 -30.01
N ALA A 708 6.03 36.42 -28.83
CA ALA A 708 6.95 35.76 -27.92
C ALA A 708 7.09 34.27 -28.24
N VAL A 709 8.29 33.73 -28.02
CA VAL A 709 8.58 32.30 -28.12
C VAL A 709 9.28 31.83 -26.85
N LYS A 710 9.12 30.56 -26.52
CA LYS A 710 9.80 29.89 -25.42
C LYS A 710 10.49 28.61 -25.89
N ALA A 711 11.58 28.25 -25.19
CA ALA A 711 12.35 27.06 -25.49
C ALA A 711 11.64 25.79 -25.02
N ILE A 712 11.86 24.69 -25.73
CA ILE A 712 11.44 23.33 -25.34
C ILE A 712 12.70 22.54 -25.03
N ALA A 713 12.85 22.04 -23.80
CA ALA A 713 14.00 21.22 -23.45
C ALA A 713 14.00 19.90 -24.25
N PRO A 714 15.15 19.41 -24.73
CA PRO A 714 15.26 18.04 -25.23
C PRO A 714 15.07 17.06 -24.08
N ALA A 715 14.48 15.90 -24.39
CA ALA A 715 14.24 14.84 -23.40
C ALA A 715 15.53 14.18 -22.89
N ARG A 716 16.63 14.30 -23.66
CA ARG A 716 17.98 13.91 -23.23
C ARG A 716 18.99 14.92 -23.71
N THR A 717 19.79 15.45 -22.79
CA THR A 717 20.83 16.44 -23.11
C THR A 717 22.19 15.77 -23.27
N ARG A 718 23.11 16.43 -23.98
CA ARG A 718 24.50 15.97 -24.09
C ARG A 718 25.18 15.91 -22.71
N ALA A 719 24.95 16.93 -21.88
CA ALA A 719 25.51 17.02 -20.54
C ALA A 719 25.06 15.86 -19.65
N GLU A 720 23.78 15.46 -19.69
CA GLU A 720 23.27 14.28 -18.98
C GLU A 720 24.00 13.00 -19.39
N LEU A 721 24.20 12.78 -20.69
CA LEU A 721 24.90 11.60 -21.19
C LEU A 721 26.41 11.63 -20.91
N GLU A 722 27.03 12.81 -20.82
CA GLU A 722 28.42 12.98 -20.40
C GLU A 722 28.61 12.68 -18.90
N ALA A 723 27.65 13.10 -18.07
CA ALA A 723 27.67 12.87 -16.62
C ALA A 723 27.62 11.38 -16.24
N LEU A 724 27.10 10.51 -17.11
CA LEU A 724 27.13 9.05 -16.92
C LEU A 724 28.55 8.47 -16.90
N GLY A 725 29.56 9.22 -17.36
CA GLY A 725 30.97 8.83 -17.23
C GLY A 725 31.40 7.64 -18.09
N ILE A 726 30.61 7.26 -19.10
CA ILE A 726 30.89 6.11 -19.99
C ILE A 726 31.97 6.50 -21.00
N LYS A 727 33.21 6.07 -20.76
CA LYS A 727 34.40 6.59 -21.48
C LYS A 727 35.15 5.55 -22.31
N GLN A 728 35.07 4.26 -21.96
CA GLN A 728 35.92 3.23 -22.56
C GLN A 728 35.21 1.88 -22.77
N LEU A 729 35.78 1.07 -23.66
CA LEU A 729 35.34 -0.30 -23.93
C LEU A 729 35.78 -1.23 -22.80
N LEU A 730 34.83 -1.89 -22.14
CA LEU A 730 35.10 -2.90 -21.12
C LEU A 730 35.25 -4.29 -21.75
N SER A 731 34.32 -4.67 -22.62
CA SER A 731 34.34 -5.97 -23.30
C SER A 731 33.77 -5.87 -24.71
N SER A 732 34.15 -6.82 -25.55
CA SER A 732 33.57 -7.02 -26.87
C SER A 732 33.54 -8.51 -27.20
N PHE A 733 32.50 -8.93 -27.91
CA PHE A 733 32.44 -10.26 -28.49
C PHE A 733 31.78 -10.19 -29.87
N THR A 734 32.28 -10.99 -30.81
CA THR A 734 31.76 -11.03 -32.17
C THR A 734 31.46 -12.46 -32.57
N THR A 735 30.27 -12.69 -33.13
CA THR A 735 29.94 -13.93 -33.83
C THR A 735 29.81 -13.67 -35.34
N ARG A 736 29.96 -14.73 -36.13
CA ARG A 736 29.72 -14.70 -37.58
C ARG A 736 28.43 -15.46 -37.88
N PHE A 737 27.68 -14.98 -38.87
CA PHE A 737 26.50 -15.68 -39.40
C PHE A 737 26.64 -15.77 -40.93
N HIS A 738 25.89 -16.66 -41.58
CA HIS A 738 25.80 -16.66 -43.04
C HIS A 738 24.61 -15.78 -43.44
N PRO A 739 24.84 -14.66 -44.16
CA PRO A 739 23.76 -13.90 -44.78
C PRO A 739 23.09 -14.80 -45.82
N GLY A 740 21.76 -14.82 -45.89
CA GLY A 740 21.01 -15.69 -46.78
C GLY A 740 19.71 -15.05 -47.26
N LYS A 741 19.05 -15.68 -48.24
CA LYS A 741 17.80 -15.19 -48.86
C LYS A 741 16.59 -15.19 -47.89
N ASP A 742 16.72 -15.83 -46.72
CA ASP A 742 15.60 -16.17 -45.83
C ASP A 742 15.54 -15.28 -44.57
N GLY A 743 15.83 -13.97 -44.67
CA GLY A 743 15.54 -12.97 -43.61
C GLY A 743 16.30 -13.07 -42.27
N ARG A 744 17.26 -13.99 -42.12
CA ARG A 744 18.07 -14.16 -40.89
C ARG A 744 18.85 -12.90 -40.51
N ASP A 745 19.47 -12.26 -41.49
CA ASP A 745 20.22 -11.02 -41.35
C ASP A 745 19.34 -9.87 -40.85
N VAL A 746 18.12 -9.76 -41.35
CA VAL A 746 17.09 -8.81 -40.91
C VAL A 746 16.73 -9.06 -39.44
N ASN A 747 16.49 -10.31 -39.06
CA ASN A 747 16.17 -10.67 -37.68
C ASN A 747 17.31 -10.33 -36.71
N ILE A 748 18.55 -10.66 -37.08
CA ILE A 748 19.75 -10.34 -36.29
C ILE A 748 19.90 -8.82 -36.17
N ALA A 749 19.72 -8.07 -37.25
CA ALA A 749 19.82 -6.60 -37.24
C ALA A 749 18.74 -5.96 -36.37
N LEU A 750 17.49 -6.44 -36.47
CA LEU A 750 16.35 -5.93 -35.71
C LEU A 750 16.52 -6.18 -34.20
N ALA A 751 16.79 -7.43 -33.82
CA ALA A 751 17.02 -7.79 -32.41
C ALA A 751 18.24 -7.09 -31.82
N SER A 752 19.31 -6.93 -32.61
CA SER A 752 20.51 -6.21 -32.15
C SER A 752 20.22 -4.73 -31.93
N ARG A 753 19.48 -4.08 -32.83
CA ARG A 753 19.14 -2.65 -32.73
C ARG A 753 18.32 -2.34 -31.49
N ALA A 754 17.52 -3.30 -31.02
CA ALA A 754 16.60 -3.14 -29.89
C ALA A 754 17.30 -2.77 -28.55
N PHE A 755 18.56 -3.16 -28.36
CA PHE A 755 19.34 -2.82 -27.15
C PHE A 755 20.56 -1.92 -27.44
N ARG A 756 20.66 -1.35 -28.65
CA ARG A 756 21.78 -0.47 -29.00
C ARG A 756 21.68 0.85 -28.24
N GLY A 757 22.71 1.16 -27.45
CA GLY A 757 22.78 2.38 -26.67
C GLY A 757 22.03 2.31 -25.34
N THR A 758 21.58 1.12 -24.93
CA THR A 758 20.94 0.92 -23.62
C THR A 758 21.97 1.17 -22.52
N VAL A 759 21.64 2.07 -21.59
CA VAL A 759 22.43 2.33 -20.38
C VAL A 759 21.83 1.52 -19.24
N LEU A 760 22.70 0.94 -18.42
CA LEU A 760 22.33 0.24 -17.18
C LEU A 760 23.09 0.89 -16.02
N GLY A 761 22.37 1.45 -15.06
CA GLY A 761 22.91 1.94 -13.80
C GLY A 761 23.43 0.79 -12.90
N PRO A 762 24.13 1.11 -11.80
CA PRO A 762 24.52 0.12 -10.80
C PRO A 762 23.32 -0.66 -10.27
N GLY A 763 23.42 -1.99 -10.25
CA GLY A 763 22.35 -2.88 -9.78
C GLY A 763 21.22 -3.12 -10.77
N GLU A 764 21.13 -2.39 -11.88
CA GLU A 764 20.06 -2.58 -12.86
C GLU A 764 20.19 -3.88 -13.66
N VAL A 765 19.05 -4.49 -13.97
CA VAL A 765 18.95 -5.75 -14.71
C VAL A 765 18.52 -5.50 -16.15
N PHE A 766 19.29 -6.04 -17.09
CA PHE A 766 18.92 -6.13 -18.50
C PHE A 766 18.14 -7.42 -18.77
N SER A 767 17.12 -7.33 -19.63
CA SER A 767 16.36 -8.46 -20.19
C SER A 767 16.32 -8.33 -21.71
N LEU A 768 16.70 -9.39 -22.42
CA LEU A 768 16.64 -9.40 -23.89
C LEU A 768 15.19 -9.44 -24.39
N ASN A 769 14.33 -10.22 -23.75
CA ASN A 769 12.90 -10.28 -24.08
C ASN A 769 12.22 -8.92 -23.92
N LYS A 770 12.51 -8.19 -22.82
CA LYS A 770 12.02 -6.82 -22.61
C LYS A 770 12.53 -5.86 -23.69
N ALA A 771 13.81 -5.98 -24.08
CA ALA A 771 14.39 -5.10 -25.10
C ALA A 771 13.80 -5.34 -26.48
N THR A 772 13.64 -6.59 -26.91
CA THR A 772 13.21 -6.91 -28.29
C THR A 772 11.71 -7.04 -28.47
N GLY A 773 10.93 -7.27 -27.40
CA GLY A 773 9.52 -7.60 -27.47
C GLY A 773 9.20 -8.92 -28.20
N PRO A 774 7.93 -9.14 -28.58
CA PRO A 774 7.49 -10.29 -29.37
C PRO A 774 8.20 -10.35 -30.74
N ARG A 775 8.63 -11.55 -31.15
CA ARG A 775 9.34 -11.78 -32.43
C ARG A 775 8.39 -12.37 -33.47
N ASN A 776 7.49 -11.54 -34.00
CA ASN A 776 6.47 -11.94 -34.98
C ASN A 776 6.56 -11.05 -36.24
N ARG A 777 5.71 -11.34 -37.24
CA ARG A 777 5.73 -10.61 -38.51
C ARG A 777 5.33 -9.13 -38.36
N SER A 778 4.40 -8.80 -37.44
CA SER A 778 3.97 -7.42 -37.21
C SER A 778 5.04 -6.54 -36.54
N THR A 779 5.97 -7.13 -35.79
CA THR A 779 7.15 -6.44 -35.26
C THR A 779 8.32 -6.39 -36.24
N GLY A 780 8.14 -6.89 -37.46
CA GLY A 780 9.11 -6.82 -38.55
C GLY A 780 10.09 -8.00 -38.63
N TYR A 781 9.94 -9.03 -37.79
CA TYR A 781 10.73 -10.25 -37.89
C TYR A 781 10.26 -11.11 -39.07
N ARG A 782 11.21 -11.75 -39.73
CA ARG A 782 11.01 -12.62 -40.89
C ARG A 782 11.19 -14.09 -40.51
N GLU A 783 10.63 -14.96 -41.33
CA GLU A 783 10.85 -16.40 -41.22
C GLU A 783 12.28 -16.75 -41.66
N SER A 784 12.98 -17.55 -40.85
CA SER A 784 14.34 -18.04 -41.09
C SER A 784 14.48 -19.39 -40.39
N LEU A 785 15.49 -20.18 -40.75
CA LEU A 785 15.84 -21.38 -39.96
C LEU A 785 16.17 -21.02 -38.51
N GLY A 786 15.46 -21.66 -37.58
CA GLY A 786 15.61 -21.57 -36.14
C GLY A 786 15.68 -22.95 -35.48
N PHE A 787 15.97 -22.98 -34.18
CA PHE A 787 16.02 -24.23 -33.40
C PHE A 787 14.75 -24.35 -32.54
N LEU A 788 13.94 -25.39 -32.76
CA LEU A 788 12.74 -25.67 -31.97
C LEU A 788 12.69 -27.17 -31.64
N GLY A 789 12.52 -27.53 -30.36
CA GLY A 789 12.36 -28.93 -29.94
C GLY A 789 13.53 -29.86 -30.32
N GLY A 790 14.75 -29.33 -30.49
CA GLY A 790 15.90 -30.13 -30.93
C GLY A 790 15.95 -30.41 -32.44
N ARG A 791 15.16 -29.69 -33.24
CA ARG A 791 15.19 -29.71 -34.71
C ARG A 791 15.49 -28.33 -35.26
N ILE A 792 16.02 -28.28 -36.48
CA ILE A 792 16.16 -27.04 -37.26
C ILE A 792 14.89 -26.92 -38.10
N VAL A 793 14.09 -25.89 -37.87
CA VAL A 793 12.81 -25.65 -38.55
C VAL A 793 12.70 -24.19 -38.99
N PRO A 794 11.95 -23.88 -40.07
CA PRO A 794 11.55 -22.50 -40.36
C PRO A 794 10.79 -21.90 -39.18
N ALA A 795 11.23 -20.74 -38.69
CA ALA A 795 10.63 -20.04 -37.57
C ALA A 795 10.75 -18.52 -37.75
N VAL A 796 9.70 -17.78 -37.38
CA VAL A 796 9.74 -16.32 -37.35
C VAL A 796 10.72 -15.88 -36.25
N GLY A 797 11.65 -14.99 -36.60
CA GLY A 797 12.70 -14.55 -35.68
C GLY A 797 13.92 -15.49 -35.60
N GLY A 798 14.04 -16.46 -36.51
CA GLY A 798 15.26 -17.26 -36.64
C GLY A 798 16.52 -16.39 -36.73
N GLY A 799 17.49 -16.61 -35.84
CA GLY A 799 18.72 -15.81 -35.69
C GLY A 799 18.83 -15.04 -34.36
N THR A 800 17.74 -14.85 -33.62
CA THR A 800 17.73 -14.15 -32.31
C THR A 800 18.58 -14.86 -31.23
N CYS A 801 18.64 -16.20 -31.23
CA CYS A 801 19.51 -16.94 -30.31
C CYS A 801 21.00 -16.62 -30.49
N GLN A 802 21.43 -16.28 -31.72
CA GLN A 802 22.79 -15.84 -31.96
C GLN A 802 23.04 -14.44 -31.37
N VAL A 803 22.03 -13.57 -31.38
CA VAL A 803 22.09 -12.27 -30.71
C VAL A 803 22.21 -12.44 -29.20
N SER A 804 21.36 -13.30 -28.62
CA SER A 804 21.41 -13.68 -27.20
C SER A 804 22.80 -14.21 -26.81
N SER A 805 23.32 -15.20 -27.56
CA SER A 805 24.65 -15.78 -27.29
C SER A 805 25.79 -14.76 -27.42
N THR A 806 25.72 -13.85 -28.40
CA THR A 806 26.75 -12.81 -28.57
C THR A 806 26.71 -11.80 -27.42
N LEU A 807 25.50 -11.42 -26.98
CA LEU A 807 25.30 -10.51 -25.86
C LEU A 807 25.75 -11.14 -24.53
N TYR A 808 25.39 -12.39 -24.26
CA TYR A 808 25.83 -13.17 -23.11
C TYR A 808 27.36 -13.20 -23.01
N GLN A 809 28.04 -13.47 -24.12
CA GLN A 809 29.50 -13.54 -24.18
C GLN A 809 30.18 -12.19 -23.93
N ALA A 810 29.58 -11.09 -24.36
CA ALA A 810 30.06 -9.75 -24.05
C ALA A 810 29.82 -9.41 -22.56
N ALA A 811 28.65 -9.73 -22.01
CA ALA A 811 28.30 -9.50 -20.61
C ALA A 811 29.22 -10.28 -19.64
N LEU A 812 29.49 -11.56 -19.91
CA LEU A 812 30.43 -12.37 -19.12
C LEU A 812 31.82 -11.75 -19.07
N ARG A 813 32.34 -11.30 -20.21
CA ARG A 813 33.67 -10.67 -20.33
C ARG A 813 33.72 -9.28 -19.71
N ALA A 814 32.59 -8.60 -19.58
CA ALA A 814 32.46 -7.37 -18.81
C ALA A 814 32.33 -7.62 -17.29
N ASN A 815 32.41 -8.88 -16.86
CA ASN A 815 32.24 -9.32 -15.47
C ASN A 815 30.85 -8.99 -14.88
N LEU A 816 29.82 -8.99 -15.72
CA LEU A 816 28.43 -8.79 -15.26
C LEU A 816 27.87 -10.07 -14.67
N LYS A 817 26.93 -9.96 -13.71
CA LYS A 817 26.28 -11.13 -13.11
C LYS A 817 25.16 -11.60 -14.01
N VAL A 818 25.23 -12.84 -14.49
CA VAL A 818 24.15 -13.45 -15.27
C VAL A 818 23.12 -13.99 -14.28
N LEU A 819 21.85 -13.60 -14.48
CA LEU A 819 20.73 -13.98 -13.62
C LEU A 819 19.89 -15.08 -14.26
N GLU A 820 19.73 -15.04 -15.58
CA GLU A 820 18.96 -16.03 -16.34
C GLU A 820 19.70 -16.32 -17.65
N ARG A 821 19.96 -17.59 -17.91
CA ARG A 821 20.52 -18.08 -19.17
C ARG A 821 20.19 -19.57 -19.32
N SER A 822 19.81 -19.96 -20.53
CA SER A 822 19.61 -21.37 -20.91
C SER A 822 20.49 -21.74 -22.10
N ASN A 823 21.01 -22.98 -22.13
CA ASN A 823 21.71 -23.51 -23.31
C ASN A 823 20.73 -24.03 -24.37
N HIS A 824 21.19 -24.16 -25.61
CA HIS A 824 20.47 -24.88 -26.66
C HIS A 824 20.48 -26.39 -26.37
N SER A 825 19.46 -27.09 -26.86
CA SER A 825 19.39 -28.56 -26.76
C SER A 825 20.44 -29.30 -27.59
N MET A 826 21.06 -28.62 -28.56
CA MET A 826 22.17 -29.12 -29.40
C MET A 826 23.25 -28.05 -29.50
N ALA A 827 24.50 -28.46 -29.71
CA ALA A 827 25.60 -27.51 -29.88
C ALA A 827 25.40 -26.63 -31.13
N VAL A 828 25.60 -25.33 -30.97
CA VAL A 828 25.52 -24.34 -32.06
C VAL A 828 26.92 -24.02 -32.59
N SER A 829 27.04 -23.65 -33.87
CA SER A 829 28.35 -23.46 -34.52
C SER A 829 29.01 -22.10 -34.26
N TYR A 830 28.24 -21.08 -33.85
CA TYR A 830 28.74 -19.71 -33.73
C TYR A 830 29.43 -19.39 -32.39
N VAL A 831 29.36 -20.30 -31.41
CA VAL A 831 30.12 -20.24 -30.14
C VAL A 831 30.48 -21.65 -29.67
N PRO A 832 31.58 -21.83 -28.91
CA PRO A 832 31.92 -23.13 -28.33
C PRO A 832 30.80 -23.68 -27.41
N PRO A 833 30.66 -25.01 -27.28
CA PRO A 833 29.78 -25.62 -26.30
C PRO A 833 30.05 -25.09 -24.89
N GLY A 834 28.99 -24.80 -24.15
CA GLY A 834 29.02 -24.21 -22.80
C GLY A 834 28.86 -22.69 -22.78
N LEU A 835 28.92 -22.02 -23.94
CA LEU A 835 29.03 -20.55 -24.06
C LEU A 835 27.91 -19.88 -24.86
N ASP A 836 26.90 -20.64 -25.26
CA ASP A 836 25.69 -20.15 -25.92
C ASP A 836 24.65 -19.68 -24.91
N ALA A 837 23.71 -18.87 -25.37
CA ALA A 837 22.49 -18.52 -24.65
C ALA A 837 21.34 -18.56 -25.66
N THR A 838 20.34 -19.40 -25.40
CA THR A 838 19.12 -19.47 -26.21
C THR A 838 18.12 -18.41 -25.75
N THR A 839 17.12 -18.11 -26.58
CA THR A 839 16.01 -17.23 -26.21
C THR A 839 14.75 -17.61 -26.98
N PHE A 840 13.60 -17.47 -26.34
CA PHE A 840 12.29 -17.69 -26.91
C PHE A 840 11.29 -16.76 -26.21
N TYR A 841 10.51 -15.98 -26.96
CA TYR A 841 9.58 -15.03 -26.34
C TYR A 841 8.29 -15.73 -25.92
N PRO A 842 7.74 -15.48 -24.73
CA PRO A 842 8.36 -14.79 -23.58
C PRO A 842 9.14 -15.74 -22.65
N SER A 843 9.11 -17.06 -22.89
CA SER A 843 9.44 -18.09 -21.90
C SER A 843 10.92 -18.38 -21.63
N ILE A 844 11.84 -18.02 -22.54
CA ILE A 844 13.28 -18.19 -22.32
C ILE A 844 13.99 -16.85 -22.57
N ASP A 845 14.58 -16.27 -21.54
CA ASP A 845 15.25 -14.99 -21.60
C ASP A 845 16.76 -15.09 -21.32
N LEU A 846 17.47 -14.03 -21.69
CA LEU A 846 18.81 -13.74 -21.19
C LEU A 846 18.71 -12.51 -20.29
N LYS A 847 18.99 -12.70 -19.00
CA LYS A 847 19.04 -11.62 -18.01
C LYS A 847 20.41 -11.51 -17.37
N PHE A 848 20.91 -10.29 -17.23
CA PHE A 848 22.13 -10.01 -16.48
C PHE A 848 22.05 -8.66 -15.78
N GLN A 849 22.78 -8.52 -14.68
CA GLN A 849 22.80 -7.34 -13.83
C GLN A 849 24.11 -6.59 -13.99
N ASN A 850 24.04 -5.25 -14.02
CA ASN A 850 25.22 -4.42 -13.85
C ASN A 850 25.69 -4.42 -12.39
N THR A 851 26.70 -5.23 -12.07
CA THR A 851 27.28 -5.32 -10.73
C THR A 851 28.37 -4.28 -10.46
N ARG A 852 28.63 -3.36 -11.39
CA ARG A 852 29.63 -2.31 -11.22
C ARG A 852 29.01 -1.12 -10.47
N SER A 853 29.85 -0.36 -9.77
CA SER A 853 29.46 0.89 -9.10
C SER A 853 29.20 2.06 -10.06
N SER A 854 29.46 1.88 -11.36
CA SER A 854 29.27 2.87 -12.41
C SER A 854 28.29 2.38 -13.48
N PRO A 855 27.58 3.29 -14.17
CA PRO A 855 26.77 2.92 -15.33
C PRO A 855 27.59 2.24 -16.44
N ILE A 856 26.93 1.38 -17.21
CA ILE A 856 27.46 0.77 -18.43
C ILE A 856 26.53 1.04 -19.61
N MET A 857 27.07 1.01 -20.83
CA MET A 857 26.28 1.07 -22.05
C MET A 857 26.49 -0.20 -22.88
N LEU A 858 25.38 -0.79 -23.33
CA LEU A 858 25.36 -1.86 -24.32
C LEU A 858 25.37 -1.27 -25.72
N TRP A 859 26.25 -1.77 -26.58
CA TRP A 859 26.31 -1.37 -27.97
C TRP A 859 26.39 -2.59 -28.87
N SER A 860 25.57 -2.60 -29.92
CA SER A 860 25.53 -3.68 -30.90
C SER A 860 25.76 -3.14 -32.31
N ALA A 861 26.50 -3.87 -33.14
CA ALA A 861 26.74 -3.53 -34.53
C ALA A 861 26.69 -4.78 -35.40
N VAL A 862 25.92 -4.72 -36.48
CA VAL A 862 25.92 -5.72 -37.55
C VAL A 862 26.60 -5.10 -38.75
N ARG A 863 27.69 -5.72 -39.23
CA ARG A 863 28.45 -5.27 -40.41
C ARG A 863 28.76 -6.49 -41.27
N GLY A 864 28.23 -6.51 -42.50
CA GLY A 864 28.29 -7.68 -43.37
C GLY A 864 27.77 -8.92 -42.64
N ASN A 865 28.63 -9.93 -42.48
CA ASN A 865 28.31 -11.21 -41.85
C ASN A 865 28.70 -11.31 -40.36
N ARG A 866 28.98 -10.18 -39.70
CA ARG A 866 29.46 -10.12 -38.31
C ARG A 866 28.47 -9.39 -37.41
N LEU A 867 28.11 -10.02 -36.31
CA LEU A 867 27.42 -9.38 -35.18
C LEU A 867 28.42 -9.15 -34.06
N THR A 868 28.62 -7.88 -33.70
CA THR A 868 29.48 -7.48 -32.57
C THR A 868 28.65 -6.84 -31.48
N VAL A 869 28.83 -7.32 -30.25
CA VAL A 869 28.29 -6.68 -29.04
C VAL A 869 29.47 -6.17 -28.20
N GLN A 870 29.30 -4.97 -27.66
CA GLN A 870 30.28 -4.26 -26.87
C GLN A 870 29.63 -3.73 -25.59
N VAL A 871 30.37 -3.75 -24.50
CA VAL A 871 29.97 -3.13 -23.24
C VAL A 871 30.95 -2.01 -22.94
N TYR A 872 30.43 -0.80 -22.78
CA TYR A 872 31.20 0.40 -22.45
C TYR A 872 30.94 0.80 -20.99
N GLY A 873 31.89 1.47 -20.37
CA GLY A 873 31.75 1.99 -19.01
C GLY A 873 32.99 2.77 -18.58
N SER A 874 33.25 2.78 -17.27
CA SER A 874 34.41 3.42 -16.64
C SER A 874 35.14 2.49 -15.67
N GLY A 875 36.25 2.97 -15.11
CA GLY A 875 37.07 2.24 -14.14
C GLY A 875 38.00 1.19 -14.76
N LYS A 876 38.54 0.27 -13.96
CA LYS A 876 39.45 -0.78 -14.44
C LYS A 876 38.72 -1.75 -15.39
N ARG A 877 39.35 -2.06 -16.52
CA ARG A 877 38.85 -3.08 -17.45
C ARG A 877 38.95 -4.45 -16.78
N PRO A 878 37.89 -5.27 -16.78
CA PRO A 878 37.95 -6.59 -16.18
C PRO A 878 38.88 -7.51 -16.99
N SER A 879 39.75 -8.25 -16.31
CA SER A 879 40.58 -9.29 -16.91
C SER A 879 39.91 -10.65 -16.71
N VAL A 880 38.97 -10.95 -17.60
CA VAL A 880 38.12 -12.15 -17.54
C VAL A 880 38.47 -13.10 -18.68
N ARG A 881 38.81 -14.34 -18.35
CA ARG A 881 38.92 -15.46 -19.30
C ARG A 881 37.77 -16.43 -19.07
N ILE A 882 37.15 -16.89 -20.16
CA ILE A 882 36.12 -17.93 -20.11
C ILE A 882 36.73 -19.24 -20.56
N ALA A 883 36.53 -20.31 -19.79
CA ALA A 883 37.05 -21.65 -20.06
C ALA A 883 35.90 -22.66 -20.07
N THR A 884 36.02 -23.69 -20.90
CA THR A 884 35.06 -24.80 -20.94
C THR A 884 35.78 -26.12 -20.79
N VAL A 885 35.14 -27.08 -20.13
CA VAL A 885 35.65 -28.44 -19.91
C VAL A 885 34.58 -29.41 -20.36
N ILE A 886 34.84 -30.17 -21.42
CA ILE A 886 33.97 -31.25 -21.86
C ILE A 886 34.14 -32.43 -20.88
N ARG A 887 33.06 -32.82 -20.21
CA ARG A 887 33.03 -33.95 -19.27
C ARG A 887 32.67 -35.25 -19.96
N LYS A 888 31.80 -35.18 -20.96
CA LYS A 888 31.34 -36.34 -21.73
C LYS A 888 31.04 -35.92 -23.15
N THR A 889 31.41 -36.77 -24.11
CA THR A 889 31.00 -36.68 -25.51
C THR A 889 30.16 -37.90 -25.84
N THR A 890 29.00 -37.69 -26.45
CA THR A 890 28.10 -38.77 -26.89
C THR A 890 28.08 -38.78 -28.42
N PRO A 891 28.61 -39.82 -29.09
CA PRO A 891 28.63 -39.86 -30.55
C PRO A 891 27.22 -39.98 -31.13
N PRO A 892 26.97 -39.42 -32.33
CA PRO A 892 25.70 -39.60 -33.03
C PRO A 892 25.55 -41.04 -33.54
N LYS A 893 24.34 -41.59 -33.47
CA LYS A 893 24.02 -42.91 -34.05
C LYS A 893 23.51 -42.76 -35.49
N TYR A 894 23.49 -43.85 -36.26
CA TYR A 894 22.82 -43.90 -37.57
C TYR A 894 21.36 -44.28 -37.40
N ARG A 895 20.46 -43.52 -38.04
CA ARG A 895 19.06 -43.89 -38.27
C ARG A 895 18.87 -44.10 -39.76
N HIS A 896 18.48 -45.30 -40.12
CA HIS A 896 18.14 -45.65 -41.49
C HIS A 896 16.66 -45.35 -41.74
N ARG A 897 16.35 -44.67 -42.86
CA ARG A 897 14.98 -44.46 -43.34
C ARG A 897 14.92 -45.01 -44.77
N TYR A 898 13.96 -45.87 -45.07
CA TYR A 898 13.81 -46.36 -46.44
C TYR A 898 13.11 -45.31 -47.31
N ASP A 899 13.52 -45.18 -48.57
CA ASP A 899 12.92 -44.26 -49.55
C ASP A 899 12.86 -44.95 -50.91
N ASP A 900 11.64 -45.31 -51.35
CA ASP A 900 11.40 -46.06 -52.59
C ASP A 900 11.74 -45.27 -53.87
N ARG A 901 12.08 -43.99 -53.74
CA ARG A 901 12.56 -43.15 -54.84
C ARG A 901 14.06 -43.31 -55.10
N LEU A 902 14.79 -43.97 -54.21
CA LEU A 902 16.22 -44.27 -54.37
C LEU A 902 16.37 -45.70 -54.90
N PRO A 903 17.27 -45.97 -55.87
CA PRO A 903 17.51 -47.32 -56.36
C PRO A 903 17.90 -48.29 -55.22
N PRO A 904 17.46 -49.56 -55.26
CA PRO A 904 17.74 -50.55 -54.21
C PRO A 904 19.21 -50.58 -53.82
N GLY A 905 19.50 -50.49 -52.51
CA GLY A 905 20.86 -50.49 -51.95
C GLY A 905 21.58 -49.14 -51.94
N THR A 906 21.05 -48.11 -52.59
CA THR A 906 21.63 -46.75 -52.57
C THR A 906 21.51 -46.14 -51.17
N ARG A 907 22.61 -45.57 -50.64
CA ARG A 907 22.62 -44.87 -49.34
C ARG A 907 22.91 -43.38 -49.51
N VAL A 908 21.97 -42.52 -49.12
CA VAL A 908 22.11 -41.06 -49.18
C VAL A 908 21.98 -40.46 -47.78
N VAL A 909 22.91 -39.58 -47.38
CA VAL A 909 22.79 -38.87 -46.10
C VAL A 909 21.76 -37.74 -46.25
N ASP A 910 20.60 -37.90 -45.62
CA ASP A 910 19.52 -36.89 -45.56
C ASP A 910 19.79 -35.84 -44.47
N SER A 911 20.38 -36.27 -43.35
CA SER A 911 20.77 -35.34 -42.28
C SER A 911 22.07 -35.75 -41.62
N ALA A 912 23.02 -34.81 -41.58
CA ALA A 912 24.27 -35.00 -40.87
C ALA A 912 24.06 -35.16 -39.35
N GLY A 913 24.82 -36.08 -38.76
CA GLY A 913 24.84 -36.31 -37.32
C GLY A 913 25.85 -35.41 -36.61
N TYR A 914 25.54 -35.03 -35.36
CA TYR A 914 26.39 -34.20 -34.51
C TYR A 914 26.50 -34.83 -33.12
N PRO A 915 27.69 -34.86 -32.52
CA PRO A 915 27.86 -35.36 -31.16
C PRO A 915 27.13 -34.49 -30.13
N GLY A 916 26.68 -35.14 -29.07
CA GLY A 916 26.20 -34.50 -27.85
C GLY A 916 27.35 -34.28 -26.87
N TYR A 917 27.17 -33.36 -25.93
CA TYR A 917 28.20 -32.98 -24.97
C TYR A 917 27.61 -32.73 -23.59
N VAL A 918 28.36 -33.08 -22.54
CA VAL A 918 28.17 -32.52 -21.19
C VAL A 918 29.36 -31.62 -20.91
N VAL A 919 29.13 -30.33 -20.70
CA VAL A 919 30.18 -29.30 -20.63
C VAL A 919 30.06 -28.49 -19.36
N ARG A 920 31.16 -28.24 -18.66
CA ARG A 920 31.23 -27.24 -17.59
C ARG A 920 31.91 -25.97 -18.08
N SER A 921 31.26 -24.84 -17.94
CA SER A 921 31.84 -23.52 -18.26
C SER A 921 32.27 -22.80 -16.98
N TYR A 922 33.40 -22.09 -17.06
CA TYR A 922 34.00 -21.37 -15.93
C TYR A 922 34.35 -19.94 -16.34
N ARG A 923 34.11 -19.00 -15.43
CA ARG A 923 34.65 -17.64 -15.50
C ARG A 923 35.89 -17.55 -14.61
N ILE A 924 37.00 -17.15 -15.20
CA ILE A 924 38.29 -16.99 -14.52
C ILE A 924 38.63 -15.51 -14.52
N ILE A 925 38.61 -14.91 -13.33
CA ILE A 925 38.95 -13.51 -13.11
C ILE A 925 40.41 -13.46 -12.69
N THR A 926 41.21 -12.64 -13.37
CA THR A 926 42.65 -12.50 -13.13
C THR A 926 43.00 -11.08 -12.70
N GLU A 927 44.01 -10.95 -11.85
CA GLU A 927 44.59 -9.67 -11.45
C GLU A 927 46.12 -9.82 -11.40
N GLY A 928 46.87 -8.94 -12.07
CA GLY A 928 48.33 -9.03 -12.14
C GLY A 928 48.86 -10.34 -12.77
N GLY A 929 48.10 -10.97 -13.66
CA GLY A 929 48.49 -12.23 -14.31
C GLY A 929 48.21 -13.50 -13.49
N ARG A 930 47.75 -13.40 -12.24
CA ARG A 930 47.38 -14.55 -11.39
C ARG A 930 45.86 -14.74 -11.35
N SER A 931 45.40 -15.99 -11.26
CA SER A 931 43.98 -16.34 -11.14
C SER A 931 43.47 -15.96 -9.75
N LEU A 932 42.62 -14.93 -9.67
CA LEU A 932 42.03 -14.45 -8.43
C LEU A 932 40.78 -15.23 -8.03
N LYS A 933 39.96 -15.62 -9.03
CA LYS A 933 38.71 -16.36 -8.79
C LYS A 933 38.36 -17.22 -9.98
N ARG A 934 38.06 -18.50 -9.73
CA ARG A 934 37.45 -19.42 -10.70
C ARG A 934 36.02 -19.72 -10.27
N GLU A 935 35.06 -19.30 -11.08
CA GLU A 935 33.63 -19.45 -10.84
C GLU A 935 33.04 -20.43 -11.86
N LEU A 936 32.29 -21.43 -11.39
CA LEU A 936 31.51 -22.30 -12.26
C LEU A 936 30.29 -21.50 -12.76
N LEU A 937 30.14 -21.39 -14.08
CA LEU A 937 29.03 -20.68 -14.71
C LEU A 937 27.82 -21.60 -14.92
N ALA A 938 28.04 -22.77 -15.53
CA ALA A 938 26.99 -23.75 -15.81
C ALA A 938 27.56 -25.15 -16.05
N THR A 939 26.70 -26.16 -15.92
CA THR A 939 26.90 -27.51 -16.48
C THR A 939 25.83 -27.75 -17.54
N ASP A 940 26.24 -27.72 -18.80
CA ASP A 940 25.34 -27.78 -19.96
C ASP A 940 25.30 -29.18 -20.56
N ASN A 941 24.10 -29.62 -20.94
CA ASN A 941 23.87 -30.89 -21.62
C ASN A 941 23.30 -30.65 -23.02
N TYR A 942 24.01 -31.12 -24.02
CA TYR A 942 23.65 -31.06 -25.44
C TYR A 942 23.38 -32.47 -25.93
N ARG A 943 22.20 -32.69 -26.53
CA ARG A 943 21.80 -33.98 -27.09
C ARG A 943 22.53 -34.21 -28.42
N PRO A 944 22.99 -35.46 -28.70
CA PRO A 944 23.48 -35.79 -30.03
C PRO A 944 22.33 -35.73 -31.04
N LYS A 945 22.65 -35.30 -32.26
CA LYS A 945 21.76 -35.45 -33.42
C LYS A 945 22.24 -36.66 -34.21
N ASN A 946 21.40 -37.66 -34.37
CA ASN A 946 21.74 -38.86 -35.14
C ASN A 946 21.87 -38.54 -36.63
N TRP A 947 22.72 -39.29 -37.33
CA TRP A 947 22.73 -39.34 -38.79
C TRP A 947 21.40 -39.89 -39.29
N VAL A 948 20.85 -39.30 -40.34
CA VAL A 948 19.72 -39.88 -41.08
C VAL A 948 20.26 -40.29 -42.44
N VAL A 949 20.26 -41.59 -42.72
CA VAL A 949 20.69 -42.17 -44.00
C VAL A 949 19.47 -42.79 -44.67
N LEU A 950 19.12 -42.27 -45.84
CA LEU A 950 18.11 -42.85 -46.70
C LEU A 950 18.68 -44.08 -47.38
N ILE A 951 17.94 -45.18 -47.36
CA ILE A 951 18.30 -46.43 -48.06
C ILE A 951 17.23 -46.69 -49.12
N GLY A 952 17.64 -46.84 -50.39
CA GLY A 952 16.75 -47.28 -51.46
C GLY A 952 16.30 -48.72 -51.23
N ARG A 953 14.99 -48.95 -51.33
CA ARG A 953 14.37 -50.24 -51.08
C ARG A 953 14.17 -51.02 -52.37
#